data_AF-A0AAN9BEC1-F1
#
_entry.id   AF-A0AAN9BEC1-F1
#
_cell.length_a   1.000
_cell.length_b   1.000
_cell.length_c   1.000
_cell.angle_alpha   90.00
_cell.angle_beta   90.00
_cell.angle_gamma   90.00
#
_symmetry.space_group_name_H-M   'P 1'
#
loop_
_entity.id
_entity.type
_entity.pdbx_description
1 polymer ?
#
loop_
_entity_poly.entity_id
_entity_poly.type
_entity_poly.pdbx_seq_one_letter_code
_entity_poly.pdbx_strand_id
1 'polypeptide(L)'
;MSYIRPLETGSLPQLNETASARRIRSLEEELAGFRRGNTPRQGILKYNEPQYENGGNGSVTRRAVAEMQEQIRAFREELRKKDNMIQHLVSLESAPRVQHSDAVRVDGLYQSDKNALERARNDMAAYQVKFERVTQQMKDYESQLEVKDIKIQELHNVLEMNRENENRLSDLVQSLRERVRDLEDQMGSVHTVSNRGEYTISALQQELRESNDKVVELEARLRKEHDDRNCSEMQIGEAERRLKELVTQLNGLLYTSEDSFDRSSTSSIDRLVRKITDLVQENALLKGKLVTLTETLNNTQLESKASRETIMRLVSEMGRDQMVTTKYTAEVENLRIERDNALGSRRDMEREIVLLKERLDANQRALDATKAELDLRENRLTTLDREMRVNTHSVHTAASQFQLFREQLANLLSTAFESMDSSEESLKEAVKRLAVDSREFRLKVEQYESRVQSLTEQLNHQLEIHRDVNERAKRYEVDRHDLEGKLRCAEGELAAGDVLRHGFKSDKEKYLYGLQKLGEVMKMDRISLDLGLDMTLDALIARSEQLVKLEADALADRSTHVYNLQRKVKSLKEQLESKDLHIDLLRKKLTALEERVHGRVSLEKNVEVEGMRGRKLERLVEKYKLQLTDARQEIQNLKAQLLGTTELKMRTMEQRKDVEELARQVQELEEERRKQARKIAHLKESVAVADSSSQEKNVVAENAVQALSSELRTTKNALEAIKYREKQLLDFRGVVSRMLGLDVNTLAVPDYEIITRLEKLIKAHHQTAFTTMGLEEALADASDGISELEVSDPVVRRSRERSRHRVARMRVRARSMSPTKRDTRVY
;
A
#
# COMPACT_ATOMS: atom_id res chain seq x y z
N MET A 1 -3.22 -11.29 -64.13
CA MET A 1 -3.71 -12.21 -63.09
C MET A 1 -4.20 -11.35 -61.93
N SER A 2 -5.43 -10.82 -61.89
CA SER A 2 -6.70 -11.14 -62.59
C SER A 2 -7.31 -12.51 -62.26
N TYR A 3 -8.65 -12.53 -62.20
CA TYR A 3 -9.57 -13.56 -61.67
C TYR A 3 -9.66 -13.58 -60.13
N ILE A 4 -10.73 -13.15 -59.41
CA ILE A 4 -12.21 -13.00 -59.57
C ILE A 4 -12.98 -14.10 -58.81
N ARG A 5 -13.54 -13.73 -57.63
CA ARG A 5 -14.98 -13.74 -57.20
C ARG A 5 -15.93 -14.87 -57.67
N PRO A 6 -17.14 -15.04 -57.03
CA PRO A 6 -17.59 -14.72 -55.66
C PRO A 6 -18.51 -15.82 -55.05
N LEU A 7 -19.36 -15.45 -54.05
CA LEU A 7 -20.52 -16.18 -53.49
C LEU A 7 -20.16 -17.33 -52.51
N GLU A 8 -21.00 -17.70 -51.53
CA GLU A 8 -22.40 -17.29 -51.26
C GLU A 8 -22.67 -17.05 -49.75
N THR A 9 -23.93 -16.78 -49.37
CA THR A 9 -24.34 -16.28 -48.04
C THR A 9 -24.39 -17.35 -46.94
N GLY A 10 -23.75 -17.08 -45.80
CA GLY A 10 -23.94 -17.82 -44.54
C GLY A 10 -24.69 -16.99 -43.49
N SER A 11 -25.83 -17.50 -43.01
CA SER A 11 -26.75 -16.78 -42.11
C SER A 11 -26.27 -16.66 -40.66
N LEU A 12 -26.69 -15.58 -39.99
CA LEU A 12 -26.61 -15.42 -38.54
C LEU A 12 -27.33 -16.57 -37.81
N PRO A 13 -26.72 -17.16 -36.75
CA PRO A 13 -27.46 -18.04 -35.84
C PRO A 13 -28.53 -17.24 -35.09
N GLN A 14 -29.79 -17.63 -35.23
CA GLN A 14 -30.88 -17.04 -34.44
C GLN A 14 -30.77 -17.46 -32.96
N LEU A 15 -30.99 -16.51 -32.06
CA LEU A 15 -31.08 -16.78 -30.62
C LEU A 15 -32.35 -17.60 -30.33
N ASN A 16 -32.19 -18.77 -29.73
CA ASN A 16 -33.30 -19.66 -29.39
C ASN A 16 -33.97 -19.22 -28.08
N GLU A 17 -34.84 -18.21 -28.13
CA GLU A 17 -35.58 -17.65 -26.98
C GLU A 17 -36.54 -18.65 -26.30
N THR A 18 -36.72 -19.83 -26.88
CA THR A 18 -37.67 -20.86 -26.41
C THR A 18 -37.21 -21.63 -25.16
N ALA A 19 -35.94 -21.50 -24.75
CA ALA A 19 -35.38 -22.17 -23.57
C ALA A 19 -35.56 -21.36 -22.26
N SER A 20 -35.43 -20.03 -22.30
CA SER A 20 -35.60 -19.15 -21.13
C SER A 20 -37.07 -19.09 -20.67
N ALA A 21 -38.00 -19.02 -21.61
CA ALA A 21 -39.44 -18.88 -21.36
C ALA A 21 -40.06 -20.02 -20.54
N ARG A 22 -39.44 -21.21 -20.47
CA ARG A 22 -39.91 -22.32 -19.61
C ARG A 22 -39.43 -22.19 -18.16
N ARG A 23 -38.25 -21.60 -17.93
CA ARG A 23 -37.67 -21.48 -16.58
C ARG A 23 -38.25 -20.31 -15.79
N ILE A 24 -38.80 -19.31 -16.48
CA ILE A 24 -39.50 -18.17 -15.86
C ILE A 24 -40.87 -18.61 -15.32
N ARG A 25 -41.71 -19.29 -16.13
CA ARG A 25 -43.05 -19.76 -15.69
C ARG A 25 -42.99 -20.64 -14.44
N SER A 26 -41.98 -21.51 -14.35
CA SER A 26 -41.76 -22.37 -13.18
C SER A 26 -41.53 -21.61 -11.86
N LEU A 27 -41.08 -20.34 -11.92
CA LEU A 27 -40.86 -19.48 -10.75
C LEU A 27 -42.05 -18.54 -10.50
N GLU A 28 -42.85 -18.26 -11.54
CA GLU A 28 -44.11 -17.52 -11.42
C GLU A 28 -45.21 -18.35 -10.72
N GLU A 29 -45.23 -19.67 -10.93
CA GLU A 29 -46.19 -20.57 -10.27
C GLU A 29 -45.91 -20.76 -8.76
N GLU A 30 -44.64 -20.83 -8.33
CA GLU A 30 -44.30 -20.91 -6.89
C GLU A 30 -44.64 -19.63 -6.13
N LEU A 31 -44.44 -18.45 -6.75
CA LEU A 31 -44.79 -17.15 -6.15
C LEU A 31 -46.30 -16.91 -6.04
N ALA A 32 -47.13 -17.62 -6.83
CA ALA A 32 -48.58 -17.51 -6.75
C ALA A 32 -49.19 -18.13 -5.46
N GLY A 33 -48.50 -19.11 -4.86
CA GLY A 33 -49.00 -19.82 -3.66
C GLY A 33 -49.14 -18.95 -2.41
N PHE A 34 -48.24 -17.99 -2.20
CA PHE A 34 -48.18 -17.19 -0.97
C PHE A 34 -49.09 -15.94 -0.94
N ARG A 35 -49.98 -15.75 -1.93
CA ARG A 35 -50.87 -14.57 -2.02
C ARG A 35 -52.39 -14.87 -2.02
N ARG A 36 -52.84 -15.93 -1.33
CA ARG A 36 -54.26 -16.13 -0.99
C ARG A 36 -54.44 -16.54 0.48
N GLY A 37 -54.80 -15.59 1.36
CA GLY A 37 -54.91 -15.86 2.80
C GLY A 37 -55.38 -14.70 3.69
N ASN A 38 -56.17 -13.76 3.16
CA ASN A 38 -56.69 -12.57 3.87
C ASN A 38 -58.04 -12.22 3.22
N THR A 39 -59.18 -11.94 3.88
CA THR A 39 -59.56 -11.73 5.30
C THR A 39 -61.05 -12.20 5.46
N PRO A 40 -61.86 -11.77 6.47
CA PRO A 40 -61.74 -11.89 7.93
C PRO A 40 -62.96 -12.58 8.59
N ARG A 41 -62.87 -12.93 9.89
CA ARG A 41 -63.98 -12.69 10.83
C ARG A 41 -63.55 -12.63 12.29
N GLN A 42 -64.34 -11.92 13.10
CA GLN A 42 -64.12 -11.71 14.53
C GLN A 42 -64.60 -12.91 15.34
N GLY A 43 -63.91 -13.23 16.44
CA GLY A 43 -64.28 -14.31 17.37
C GLY A 43 -63.64 -14.11 18.74
N ILE A 44 -64.36 -13.46 19.66
CA ILE A 44 -63.94 -13.28 21.06
C ILE A 44 -64.13 -14.61 21.80
N LEU A 45 -63.16 -15.06 22.62
CA LEU A 45 -63.36 -15.46 24.03
C LEU A 45 -62.09 -16.02 24.73
N LYS A 46 -61.85 -15.47 25.92
CA LYS A 46 -61.23 -16.04 27.14
C LYS A 46 -59.90 -16.82 27.07
N TYR A 47 -58.94 -16.25 27.81
CA TYR A 47 -57.83 -16.93 28.45
C TYR A 47 -58.25 -18.19 29.23
N ASN A 48 -57.31 -19.13 29.33
CA ASN A 48 -56.96 -19.74 30.61
C ASN A 48 -55.41 -19.85 30.69
N GLU A 49 -54.88 -19.75 31.91
CA GLU A 49 -53.46 -19.91 32.27
C GLU A 49 -53.02 -21.39 32.24
N PRO A 50 -51.72 -21.78 32.30
CA PRO A 50 -50.73 -21.19 33.22
C PRO A 50 -49.24 -21.07 32.78
N GLN A 51 -48.57 -20.14 33.48
CA GLN A 51 -47.22 -20.24 34.07
C GLN A 51 -46.01 -20.68 33.23
N TYR A 52 -45.01 -19.78 33.15
CA TYR A 52 -43.69 -20.04 33.74
C TYR A 52 -43.10 -18.73 34.30
N GLU A 53 -42.41 -18.81 35.44
CA GLU A 53 -41.81 -17.68 36.16
C GLU A 53 -40.48 -17.25 35.49
N ASN A 54 -40.33 -15.99 35.07
CA ASN A 54 -40.00 -14.78 35.85
C ASN A 54 -38.50 -14.67 36.22
N GLY A 55 -37.79 -13.81 35.48
CA GLY A 55 -36.43 -13.34 35.77
C GLY A 55 -36.36 -11.82 35.57
N GLY A 56 -35.88 -11.09 36.58
CA GLY A 56 -36.16 -9.66 36.71
C GLY A 56 -35.32 -8.72 35.85
N ASN A 57 -36.00 -7.89 35.03
CA ASN A 57 -35.52 -6.54 34.70
C ASN A 57 -36.60 -5.60 34.09
N GLY A 58 -37.70 -6.13 33.57
CA GLY A 58 -38.76 -5.39 32.86
C GLY A 58 -39.67 -4.47 33.72
N SER A 59 -39.14 -3.85 34.77
CA SER A 59 -39.82 -2.87 35.64
C SER A 59 -39.42 -1.43 35.27
N VAL A 60 -38.11 -1.14 35.23
CA VAL A 60 -37.56 0.20 34.93
C VAL A 60 -38.02 0.67 33.54
N THR A 61 -37.90 -0.18 32.53
CA THR A 61 -38.30 0.12 31.15
C THR A 61 -39.79 0.44 31.03
N ARG A 62 -40.66 -0.26 31.79
CA ARG A 62 -42.11 0.01 31.77
C ARG A 62 -42.46 1.34 32.45
N ARG A 63 -41.76 1.72 33.52
CA ARG A 63 -41.95 3.04 34.15
C ARG A 63 -41.47 4.18 33.25
N ALA A 64 -40.28 4.07 32.65
CA ALA A 64 -39.77 5.06 31.70
C ALA A 64 -40.65 5.22 30.43
N VAL A 65 -41.22 4.13 29.91
CA VAL A 65 -42.18 4.19 28.79
C VAL A 65 -43.50 4.84 29.21
N ALA A 66 -43.99 4.62 30.44
CA ALA A 66 -45.18 5.31 30.94
C ALA A 66 -44.94 6.82 31.09
N GLU A 67 -43.81 7.22 31.68
CA GLU A 67 -43.41 8.62 31.85
C GLU A 67 -43.25 9.35 30.50
N MET A 68 -42.64 8.72 29.49
CA MET A 68 -42.61 9.26 28.13
C MET A 68 -44.00 9.37 27.48
N GLN A 69 -44.88 8.38 27.68
CA GLN A 69 -46.25 8.45 27.16
C GLN A 69 -47.08 9.57 27.83
N GLU A 70 -46.81 9.88 29.10
CA GLU A 70 -47.44 10.98 29.82
C GLU A 70 -46.91 12.35 29.37
N GLN A 71 -45.60 12.49 29.17
CA GLN A 71 -45.00 13.68 28.54
C GLN A 71 -45.55 13.93 27.12
N ILE A 72 -45.70 12.88 26.31
CA ILE A 72 -46.29 12.97 24.96
C ILE A 72 -47.77 13.39 25.01
N ARG A 73 -48.53 13.04 26.07
CA ARG A 73 -49.88 13.59 26.27
C ARG A 73 -49.83 15.08 26.63
N ALA A 74 -48.98 15.47 27.57
CA ALA A 74 -48.82 16.87 27.97
C ALA A 74 -48.49 17.79 26.78
N PHE A 75 -47.53 17.40 25.94
CA PHE A 75 -47.20 18.17 24.73
C PHE A 75 -48.34 18.20 23.69
N ARG A 76 -49.13 17.12 23.56
CA ARG A 76 -50.32 17.11 22.69
C ARG A 76 -51.46 17.99 23.23
N GLU A 77 -51.57 18.16 24.54
CA GLU A 77 -52.53 19.10 25.14
C GLU A 77 -52.04 20.55 25.06
N GLU A 78 -50.74 20.81 25.19
CA GLU A 78 -50.18 22.13 24.87
C GLU A 78 -50.39 22.52 23.40
N LEU A 79 -50.15 21.60 22.47
CA LEU A 79 -50.40 21.84 21.04
C LEU A 79 -51.88 22.19 20.81
N ARG A 80 -52.82 21.41 21.36
CA ARG A 80 -54.25 21.75 21.29
C ARG A 80 -54.61 23.10 21.91
N LYS A 81 -53.97 23.50 23.02
CA LYS A 81 -54.15 24.84 23.60
C LYS A 81 -53.62 25.95 22.68
N LYS A 82 -52.48 25.71 22.01
CA LYS A 82 -51.88 26.63 21.04
C LYS A 82 -52.73 26.71 19.76
N ASP A 83 -53.22 25.59 19.23
CA ASP A 83 -54.12 25.52 18.07
C ASP A 83 -55.45 26.24 18.35
N ASN A 84 -56.06 26.01 19.53
CA ASN A 84 -57.27 26.72 19.94
C ASN A 84 -57.03 28.23 20.06
N MET A 85 -55.87 28.65 20.55
CA MET A 85 -55.49 30.07 20.65
C MET A 85 -55.23 30.69 19.26
N ILE A 86 -54.66 29.94 18.33
CA ILE A 86 -54.50 30.34 16.92
C ILE A 86 -55.88 30.48 16.26
N GLN A 87 -56.80 29.54 16.44
CA GLN A 87 -58.19 29.68 15.97
C GLN A 87 -58.88 30.91 16.55
N HIS A 88 -58.68 31.18 17.85
CA HIS A 88 -59.28 32.34 18.51
C HIS A 88 -58.72 33.68 18.00
N LEU A 89 -57.43 33.73 17.64
CA LEU A 89 -56.81 34.90 17.01
C LEU A 89 -57.29 35.09 15.57
N VAL A 90 -57.33 34.01 14.77
CA VAL A 90 -57.86 34.03 13.39
C VAL A 90 -59.33 34.44 13.35
N SER A 91 -60.13 34.11 14.38
CA SER A 91 -61.53 34.54 14.47
C SER A 91 -61.74 36.03 14.80
N LEU A 92 -60.69 36.75 15.21
CA LEU A 92 -60.78 38.16 15.62
C LEU A 92 -60.41 39.16 14.51
N GLU A 93 -59.78 38.72 13.43
CA GLU A 93 -59.35 39.59 12.32
C GLU A 93 -60.41 39.66 11.19
N SER A 94 -61.64 40.06 11.55
CA SER A 94 -62.79 40.16 10.64
C SER A 94 -63.72 41.34 10.96
N ALA A 95 -63.15 42.55 11.11
CA ALA A 95 -63.90 43.79 11.33
C ALA A 95 -64.06 44.61 10.01
N PRO A 96 -65.22 45.24 9.75
CA PRO A 96 -65.54 45.83 8.44
C PRO A 96 -64.92 47.21 8.21
N ARG A 97 -64.58 47.52 6.95
CA ARG A 97 -64.25 48.88 6.50
C ARG A 97 -65.52 49.70 6.23
N VAL A 98 -65.62 50.87 6.84
CA VAL A 98 -66.64 51.89 6.54
C VAL A 98 -66.17 52.76 5.36
N GLN A 99 -67.11 53.25 4.55
CA GLN A 99 -66.87 54.15 3.42
C GLN A 99 -67.13 55.63 3.78
N HIS A 100 -66.81 56.53 2.84
CA HIS A 100 -66.92 58.00 2.93
C HIS A 100 -65.87 58.67 3.84
N SER A 101 -65.33 59.85 3.54
CA SER A 101 -64.92 60.57 2.31
C SER A 101 -64.68 62.01 2.75
N ASP A 102 -63.54 62.63 2.40
CA ASP A 102 -63.49 63.97 1.78
C ASP A 102 -62.06 64.54 1.66
N ALA A 103 -61.95 65.52 0.74
CA ALA A 103 -60.99 66.63 0.71
C ALA A 103 -59.48 66.39 0.97
N VAL A 104 -58.74 66.18 -0.13
CA VAL A 104 -57.69 67.12 -0.65
C VAL A 104 -56.44 67.44 0.23
N ARG A 105 -55.24 67.38 -0.41
CA ARG A 105 -53.88 67.81 0.03
C ARG A 105 -53.01 66.86 0.89
N VAL A 106 -52.72 65.62 0.45
CA VAL A 106 -51.52 64.88 0.94
C VAL A 106 -50.79 64.02 -0.13
N ASP A 107 -50.82 64.42 -1.41
CA ASP A 107 -50.40 63.57 -2.54
C ASP A 107 -48.89 63.19 -2.55
N GLY A 108 -48.04 63.92 -1.82
CA GLY A 108 -46.60 63.65 -1.74
C GLY A 108 -46.18 62.57 -0.73
N LEU A 109 -46.82 62.51 0.45
CA LEU A 109 -46.43 61.58 1.51
C LEU A 109 -46.97 60.17 1.25
N TYR A 110 -48.24 60.03 0.85
CA TYR A 110 -48.83 58.71 0.56
C TYR A 110 -48.09 57.95 -0.54
N GLN A 111 -47.49 58.65 -1.52
CA GLN A 111 -46.66 58.00 -2.55
C GLN A 111 -45.31 57.54 -2.00
N SER A 112 -44.71 58.29 -1.06
CA SER A 112 -43.50 57.87 -0.32
C SER A 112 -43.79 56.64 0.54
N ASP A 113 -44.86 56.69 1.34
CA ASP A 113 -45.23 55.63 2.27
C ASP A 113 -45.70 54.36 1.54
N LYS A 114 -46.39 54.51 0.40
CA LYS A 114 -46.70 53.40 -0.50
C LYS A 114 -45.44 52.77 -1.09
N ASN A 115 -44.49 53.57 -1.56
CA ASN A 115 -43.20 53.07 -2.07
C ASN A 115 -42.39 52.38 -0.96
N ALA A 116 -42.44 52.87 0.28
CA ALA A 116 -41.82 52.23 1.44
C ALA A 116 -42.51 50.91 1.81
N LEU A 117 -43.85 50.85 1.76
CA LEU A 117 -44.64 49.64 1.98
C LEU A 117 -44.40 48.59 0.88
N GLU A 118 -44.28 49.01 -0.39
CA GLU A 118 -43.95 48.12 -1.51
C GLU A 118 -42.51 47.59 -1.42
N ARG A 119 -41.55 48.42 -0.99
CA ARG A 119 -40.19 47.94 -0.64
C ARG A 119 -40.23 46.93 0.50
N ALA A 120 -40.89 47.24 1.62
CA ALA A 120 -41.01 46.33 2.75
C ALA A 120 -41.71 45.00 2.38
N ARG A 121 -42.70 45.03 1.46
CA ARG A 121 -43.32 43.82 0.91
C ARG A 121 -42.38 43.02 0.02
N ASN A 122 -41.61 43.69 -0.84
CA ASN A 122 -40.62 43.03 -1.70
C ASN A 122 -39.47 42.42 -0.86
N ASP A 123 -39.03 43.11 0.18
CA ASP A 123 -38.04 42.61 1.14
C ASP A 123 -38.60 41.43 1.93
N MET A 124 -39.84 41.51 2.45
CA MET A 124 -40.51 40.39 3.12
C MET A 124 -40.66 39.17 2.20
N ALA A 125 -41.04 39.36 0.93
CA ALA A 125 -41.09 38.28 -0.05
C ALA A 125 -39.69 37.69 -0.33
N ALA A 126 -38.66 38.53 -0.42
CA ALA A 126 -37.27 38.07 -0.58
C ALA A 126 -36.74 37.33 0.66
N TYR A 127 -37.13 37.73 1.88
CA TYR A 127 -36.84 37.01 3.11
C TYR A 127 -37.62 35.70 3.21
N GLN A 128 -38.88 35.66 2.78
CA GLN A 128 -39.68 34.45 2.71
C GLN A 128 -39.06 33.43 1.73
N VAL A 129 -38.69 33.84 0.51
CA VAL A 129 -38.00 32.96 -0.45
C VAL A 129 -36.63 32.48 0.06
N LYS A 130 -35.90 33.31 0.82
CA LYS A 130 -34.67 32.87 1.52
C LYS A 130 -34.98 31.85 2.62
N PHE A 131 -36.02 32.07 3.43
CA PHE A 131 -36.43 31.16 4.49
C PHE A 131 -36.92 29.81 3.94
N GLU A 132 -37.73 29.83 2.87
CA GLU A 132 -38.17 28.63 2.16
C GLU A 132 -36.99 27.86 1.56
N ARG A 133 -36.01 28.56 0.95
CA ARG A 133 -34.76 27.94 0.45
C ARG A 133 -33.94 27.29 1.58
N VAL A 134 -33.75 27.98 2.70
CA VAL A 134 -33.04 27.43 3.86
C VAL A 134 -33.80 26.25 4.48
N THR A 135 -35.13 26.32 4.53
CA THR A 135 -35.99 25.23 5.01
C THR A 135 -35.92 24.02 4.09
N GLN A 136 -35.84 24.21 2.78
CA GLN A 136 -35.60 23.11 1.84
C GLN A 136 -34.20 22.52 2.01
N GLN A 137 -33.16 23.35 2.14
CA GLN A 137 -31.79 22.87 2.40
C GLN A 137 -31.69 22.08 3.71
N MET A 138 -32.41 22.47 4.76
CA MET A 138 -32.50 21.68 6.00
C MET A 138 -33.10 20.30 5.75
N LYS A 139 -34.22 20.19 5.02
CA LYS A 139 -34.83 18.90 4.66
C LYS A 139 -33.93 18.04 3.74
N ASP A 140 -33.21 18.69 2.84
CA ASP A 140 -32.25 18.03 1.96
C ASP A 140 -31.06 17.46 2.77
N TYR A 141 -30.66 18.12 3.87
CA TYR A 141 -29.65 17.59 4.80
C TYR A 141 -30.22 16.53 5.76
N GLU A 142 -31.45 16.70 6.26
CA GLU A 142 -32.14 15.71 7.10
C GLU A 142 -32.28 14.37 6.37
N SER A 143 -32.79 14.37 5.13
CA SER A 143 -32.89 13.16 4.30
C SER A 143 -31.51 12.56 3.96
N GLN A 144 -30.47 13.37 3.78
CA GLN A 144 -29.10 12.88 3.63
C GLN A 144 -28.51 12.27 4.93
N LEU A 145 -28.98 12.69 6.11
CA LEU A 145 -28.62 12.07 7.38
C LEU A 145 -29.37 10.75 7.55
N GLU A 146 -30.69 10.69 7.30
CA GLU A 146 -31.47 9.45 7.33
C GLU A 146 -30.87 8.35 6.43
N VAL A 147 -30.48 8.70 5.20
CA VAL A 147 -29.81 7.76 4.27
C VAL A 147 -28.44 7.30 4.81
N LYS A 148 -27.69 8.15 5.51
CA LYS A 148 -26.42 7.77 6.15
C LYS A 148 -26.65 6.89 7.37
N ASP A 149 -27.65 7.17 8.19
CA ASP A 149 -27.98 6.38 9.38
C ASP A 149 -28.49 4.98 8.99
N ILE A 150 -29.32 4.88 7.95
CA ILE A 150 -29.68 3.59 7.34
C ILE A 150 -28.41 2.85 6.88
N LYS A 151 -27.47 3.54 6.22
CA LYS A 151 -26.23 2.90 5.77
C LYS A 151 -25.30 2.47 6.91
N ILE A 152 -25.29 3.22 8.02
CA ILE A 152 -24.57 2.86 9.24
C ILE A 152 -25.20 1.61 9.88
N GLN A 153 -26.53 1.51 9.91
CA GLN A 153 -27.25 0.32 10.40
C GLN A 153 -26.98 -0.91 9.52
N GLU A 154 -26.99 -0.79 8.19
CA GLU A 154 -26.60 -1.88 7.28
C GLU A 154 -25.17 -2.37 7.58
N LEU A 155 -24.21 -1.44 7.71
CA LEU A 155 -22.82 -1.78 8.02
C LEU A 155 -22.67 -2.41 9.42
N HIS A 156 -23.46 -1.98 10.39
CA HIS A 156 -23.49 -2.58 11.73
C HIS A 156 -23.98 -4.04 11.67
N ASN A 157 -25.08 -4.30 10.97
CA ASN A 157 -25.64 -5.63 10.81
C ASN A 157 -24.66 -6.59 10.09
N VAL A 158 -23.93 -6.09 9.08
CA VAL A 158 -22.86 -6.85 8.40
C VAL A 158 -21.68 -7.13 9.34
N LEU A 159 -21.30 -6.18 10.21
CA LEU A 159 -20.26 -6.40 11.22
C LEU A 159 -20.68 -7.43 12.28
N GLU A 160 -21.94 -7.45 12.71
CA GLU A 160 -22.44 -8.46 13.65
C GLU A 160 -22.52 -9.85 13.01
N MET A 161 -23.03 -9.97 11.78
CA MET A 161 -23.00 -11.23 11.01
C MET A 161 -21.58 -11.75 10.79
N ASN A 162 -20.61 -10.87 10.53
CA ASN A 162 -19.21 -11.27 10.42
C ASN A 162 -18.63 -11.76 11.76
N ARG A 163 -18.95 -11.11 12.89
CA ARG A 163 -18.56 -11.58 14.24
C ARG A 163 -19.20 -12.92 14.59
N GLU A 164 -20.47 -13.14 14.26
CA GLU A 164 -21.10 -14.45 14.46
C GLU A 164 -20.40 -15.55 13.65
N ASN A 165 -20.03 -15.25 12.40
CA ASN A 165 -19.31 -16.20 11.56
C ASN A 165 -17.86 -16.44 12.04
N GLU A 166 -17.18 -15.41 12.53
CA GLU A 166 -15.86 -15.52 13.18
C GLU A 166 -15.94 -16.42 14.43
N ASN A 167 -16.94 -16.23 15.29
CA ASN A 167 -17.20 -17.09 16.45
C ASN A 167 -17.48 -18.55 16.02
N ARG A 168 -18.37 -18.77 15.05
CA ARG A 168 -18.68 -20.12 14.51
C ARG A 168 -17.43 -20.81 13.94
N LEU A 169 -16.57 -20.07 13.26
CA LEU A 169 -15.31 -20.58 12.73
C LEU A 169 -14.30 -20.87 13.84
N SER A 170 -14.24 -20.04 14.89
CA SER A 170 -13.42 -20.29 16.08
C SER A 170 -13.85 -21.56 16.81
N ASP A 171 -15.15 -21.76 17.03
CA ASP A 171 -15.71 -22.97 17.66
C ASP A 171 -15.43 -24.22 16.81
N LEU A 172 -15.57 -24.13 15.48
CA LEU A 172 -15.21 -25.20 14.55
C LEU A 172 -13.70 -25.52 14.65
N VAL A 173 -12.82 -24.52 14.59
CA VAL A 173 -11.37 -24.69 14.75
C VAL A 173 -11.01 -25.31 16.11
N GLN A 174 -11.71 -24.95 17.19
CA GLN A 174 -11.51 -25.56 18.49
C GLN A 174 -11.92 -27.04 18.50
N SER A 175 -13.09 -27.38 17.94
CA SER A 175 -13.52 -28.79 17.84
C SER A 175 -12.59 -29.64 16.97
N LEU A 176 -12.02 -29.07 15.91
CA LEU A 176 -11.01 -29.74 15.08
C LEU A 176 -9.69 -29.94 15.85
N ARG A 177 -9.26 -28.95 16.64
CA ARG A 177 -8.09 -29.08 17.54
C ARG A 177 -8.31 -30.06 18.69
N GLU A 178 -9.54 -30.31 19.10
CA GLU A 178 -9.89 -31.35 20.07
C GLU A 178 -9.84 -32.73 19.40
N ARG A 179 -10.51 -32.88 18.25
CA ARG A 179 -10.47 -34.12 17.45
C ARG A 179 -9.06 -34.52 17.00
N VAL A 180 -8.16 -33.58 16.70
CA VAL A 180 -6.75 -33.86 16.41
C VAL A 180 -6.04 -34.44 17.64
N ARG A 181 -6.21 -33.85 18.83
CA ARG A 181 -5.64 -34.38 20.08
C ARG A 181 -6.19 -35.76 20.44
N ASP A 182 -7.49 -35.99 20.24
CA ASP A 182 -8.10 -37.32 20.43
C ASP A 182 -7.47 -38.38 19.50
N LEU A 183 -7.09 -38.00 18.28
CA LEU A 183 -6.42 -38.86 17.31
C LEU A 183 -4.92 -39.05 17.62
N GLU A 184 -4.25 -38.03 18.14
CA GLU A 184 -2.86 -38.09 18.63
C GLU A 184 -2.75 -39.03 19.85
N ASP A 185 -3.65 -38.91 20.82
CA ASP A 185 -3.74 -39.81 21.98
C ASP A 185 -4.08 -41.25 21.56
N GLN A 186 -5.00 -41.44 20.60
CA GLN A 186 -5.29 -42.75 20.01
C GLN A 186 -4.06 -43.34 19.31
N MET A 187 -3.37 -42.57 18.47
CA MET A 187 -2.14 -43.00 17.79
C MET A 187 -1.04 -43.36 18.79
N GLY A 188 -0.87 -42.56 19.86
CA GLY A 188 0.03 -42.88 20.97
C GLY A 188 -0.34 -44.21 21.63
N SER A 189 -1.61 -44.45 21.92
CA SER A 189 -2.07 -45.72 22.49
C SER A 189 -1.78 -46.91 21.58
N VAL A 190 -2.07 -46.80 20.28
CA VAL A 190 -1.79 -47.83 19.26
C VAL A 190 -0.29 -48.09 19.14
N HIS A 191 0.56 -47.06 19.18
CA HIS A 191 2.00 -47.23 19.20
C HIS A 191 2.50 -47.97 20.46
N THR A 192 1.96 -47.67 21.65
CA THR A 192 2.30 -48.47 22.85
C THR A 192 1.84 -49.93 22.77
N VAL A 193 0.77 -50.23 22.03
CA VAL A 193 0.35 -51.61 21.75
C VAL A 193 1.25 -52.26 20.70
N SER A 194 1.68 -51.55 19.66
CA SER A 194 2.65 -52.02 18.66
C SER A 194 3.96 -52.43 19.33
N ASN A 195 4.55 -51.54 20.14
CA ASN A 195 5.83 -51.79 20.80
C ASN A 195 5.77 -53.00 21.76
N ARG A 196 4.59 -53.27 22.36
CA ARG A 196 4.34 -54.48 23.18
C ARG A 196 4.17 -55.72 22.31
N GLY A 197 3.53 -55.59 21.14
CA GLY A 197 3.45 -56.64 20.12
C GLY A 197 4.83 -57.01 19.59
N GLU A 198 5.65 -56.02 19.22
CA GLU A 198 7.04 -56.18 18.76
C GLU A 198 7.92 -56.86 19.83
N TYR A 199 7.81 -56.45 21.10
CA TYR A 199 8.50 -57.14 22.20
C TYR A 199 8.06 -58.62 22.32
N THR A 200 6.76 -58.89 22.20
CA THR A 200 6.20 -60.25 22.26
C THR A 200 6.66 -61.09 21.06
N ILE A 201 6.66 -60.52 19.85
CA ILE A 201 7.17 -61.15 18.63
C ILE A 201 8.67 -61.42 18.75
N SER A 202 9.45 -60.49 19.31
CA SER A 202 10.89 -60.65 19.53
C SER A 202 11.19 -61.79 20.53
N ALA A 203 10.44 -61.87 21.63
CA ALA A 203 10.53 -62.97 22.58
C ALA A 203 10.18 -64.33 21.93
N LEU A 204 9.06 -64.42 21.20
CA LEU A 204 8.67 -65.64 20.48
C LEU A 204 9.68 -66.02 19.38
N GLN A 205 10.32 -65.05 18.72
CA GLN A 205 11.42 -65.30 17.78
C GLN A 205 12.68 -65.81 18.48
N GLN A 206 12.97 -65.38 19.72
CA GLN A 206 14.06 -65.94 20.52
C GLN A 206 13.73 -67.38 20.96
N GLU A 207 12.54 -67.63 21.52
CA GLU A 207 12.09 -68.97 21.91
C GLU A 207 12.12 -69.95 20.71
N LEU A 208 11.73 -69.49 19.52
CA LEU A 208 11.81 -70.28 18.29
C LEU A 208 13.26 -70.59 17.87
N ARG A 209 14.21 -69.65 18.03
CA ARG A 209 15.64 -69.92 17.81
C ARG A 209 16.17 -70.94 18.82
N GLU A 210 15.92 -70.71 20.11
CA GLU A 210 16.33 -71.65 21.16
C GLU A 210 15.69 -73.04 21.02
N SER A 211 14.49 -73.13 20.42
CA SER A 211 13.86 -74.40 20.07
C SER A 211 14.53 -75.05 18.85
N ASN A 212 14.86 -74.28 17.82
CA ASN A 212 15.58 -74.78 16.65
C ASN A 212 17.00 -75.25 17.01
N ASP A 213 17.72 -74.53 17.87
CA ASP A 213 19.05 -74.93 18.36
C ASP A 213 18.98 -76.26 19.12
N LYS A 214 17.93 -76.46 19.95
CA LYS A 214 17.65 -77.75 20.61
C LYS A 214 17.30 -78.86 19.61
N VAL A 215 16.57 -78.56 18.54
CA VAL A 215 16.30 -79.53 17.46
C VAL A 215 17.59 -79.92 16.75
N VAL A 216 18.47 -78.97 16.42
CA VAL A 216 19.79 -79.24 15.82
C VAL A 216 20.68 -80.05 16.75
N GLU A 217 20.64 -79.79 18.06
CA GLU A 217 21.37 -80.60 19.05
C GLU A 217 20.82 -82.04 19.14
N LEU A 218 19.49 -82.19 19.14
CA LEU A 218 18.84 -83.51 19.15
C LEU A 218 19.07 -84.27 17.84
N GLU A 219 19.11 -83.61 16.69
CA GLU A 219 19.54 -84.20 15.42
C GLU A 219 21.01 -84.67 15.47
N ALA A 220 21.91 -83.85 16.02
CA ALA A 220 23.32 -84.21 16.16
C ALA A 220 23.51 -85.43 17.09
N ARG A 221 22.76 -85.48 18.20
CA ARG A 221 22.70 -86.65 19.09
C ARG A 221 22.13 -87.88 18.37
N LEU A 222 21.02 -87.75 17.63
CA LEU A 222 20.42 -88.84 16.86
C LEU A 222 21.34 -89.40 15.78
N ARG A 223 22.12 -88.53 15.09
CA ARG A 223 23.14 -88.98 14.12
C ARG A 223 24.23 -89.79 14.82
N LYS A 224 24.74 -89.33 15.98
CA LYS A 224 25.72 -90.08 16.76
C LYS A 224 25.19 -91.45 17.22
N GLU A 225 24.00 -91.50 17.80
CA GLU A 225 23.38 -92.78 18.22
C GLU A 225 23.11 -93.70 17.02
N HIS A 226 22.79 -93.14 15.85
CA HIS A 226 22.63 -93.90 14.61
C HIS A 226 23.97 -94.50 14.13
N ASP A 227 25.08 -93.77 14.25
CA ASP A 227 26.43 -94.23 13.91
C ASP A 227 26.96 -95.27 14.91
N ASP A 228 26.79 -95.03 16.22
CA ASP A 228 27.14 -95.98 17.28
C ASP A 228 26.35 -97.31 17.14
N ARG A 229 25.07 -97.22 16.74
CA ARG A 229 24.25 -98.40 16.38
C ARG A 229 24.76 -99.08 15.11
N ASN A 230 25.12 -98.34 14.05
CA ASN A 230 25.70 -98.93 12.83
C ASN A 230 27.00 -99.70 13.15
N CYS A 231 27.86 -99.15 14.01
CA CYS A 231 29.06 -99.84 14.49
C CYS A 231 28.73 -101.11 15.30
N SER A 232 27.67 -101.07 16.10
CA SER A 232 27.18 -102.23 16.87
C SER A 232 26.60 -103.33 15.97
N GLU A 233 25.82 -102.95 14.95
CA GLU A 233 25.27 -103.88 13.95
C GLU A 233 26.37 -104.53 13.10
N MET A 234 27.46 -103.81 12.79
CA MET A 234 28.63 -104.41 12.13
C MET A 234 29.29 -105.50 13.01
N GLN A 235 29.42 -105.28 14.32
CA GLN A 235 29.95 -106.28 15.25
C GLN A 235 29.02 -107.50 15.40
N ILE A 236 27.70 -107.29 15.40
CA ILE A 236 26.71 -108.38 15.36
C ILE A 236 26.83 -109.16 14.04
N GLY A 237 26.99 -108.49 12.90
CA GLY A 237 27.22 -109.12 11.60
C GLY A 237 28.47 -110.01 11.56
N GLU A 238 29.57 -109.58 12.19
CA GLU A 238 30.75 -110.44 12.37
C GLU A 238 30.46 -111.66 13.25
N ALA A 239 29.72 -111.48 14.35
CA ALA A 239 29.36 -112.56 15.27
C ALA A 239 28.44 -113.59 14.60
N GLU A 240 27.45 -113.15 13.83
CA GLU A 240 26.62 -114.03 13.00
C GLU A 240 27.44 -114.81 11.98
N ARG A 241 28.46 -114.18 11.37
CA ARG A 241 29.35 -114.85 10.41
C ARG A 241 30.07 -116.02 11.08
N ARG A 242 30.61 -115.81 12.29
CA ARG A 242 31.25 -116.85 13.11
C ARG A 242 30.26 -117.94 13.54
N LEU A 243 29.00 -117.58 13.85
CA LEU A 243 27.95 -118.55 14.19
C LEU A 243 27.55 -119.43 12.99
N LYS A 244 27.44 -118.85 11.79
CA LYS A 244 27.13 -119.56 10.55
C LYS A 244 28.27 -120.52 10.15
N GLU A 245 29.52 -120.17 10.45
CA GLU A 245 30.70 -121.04 10.34
C GLU A 245 30.69 -122.22 11.33
N LEU A 246 29.98 -122.12 12.47
CA LEU A 246 29.80 -123.23 13.44
C LEU A 246 28.60 -124.13 13.10
N VAL A 247 27.46 -123.55 12.68
CA VAL A 247 26.27 -124.33 12.31
C VAL A 247 26.53 -125.23 11.09
N THR A 248 27.36 -124.79 10.15
CA THR A 248 27.80 -125.60 9.01
C THR A 248 28.71 -126.77 9.40
N GLN A 249 29.40 -126.72 10.54
CA GLN A 249 30.18 -127.84 11.09
C GLN A 249 29.28 -128.86 11.81
N LEU A 250 28.22 -128.40 12.50
CA LEU A 250 27.27 -129.27 13.20
C LEU A 250 26.37 -130.09 12.26
N ASN A 251 25.94 -129.52 11.13
CA ASN A 251 25.05 -130.20 10.18
C ASN A 251 25.69 -131.40 9.43
N GLY A 252 26.97 -131.71 9.67
CA GLY A 252 27.66 -132.86 9.05
C GLY A 252 27.51 -134.20 9.78
N LEU A 253 26.79 -134.28 10.92
CA LEU A 253 27.00 -135.34 11.93
C LEU A 253 25.81 -136.25 12.31
N LEU A 254 24.59 -136.13 11.76
CA LEU A 254 23.40 -136.88 12.27
C LEU A 254 22.39 -137.37 11.20
N TYR A 255 22.06 -138.69 11.20
CA TYR A 255 20.93 -139.36 10.50
C TYR A 255 20.71 -140.83 11.01
N THR A 256 19.45 -141.35 11.09
CA THR A 256 18.90 -142.74 10.81
C THR A 256 17.73 -143.29 11.73
N SER A 257 16.71 -143.97 11.12
CA SER A 257 15.81 -145.13 11.56
C SER A 257 14.79 -145.05 12.78
N GLU A 258 13.71 -145.87 13.02
CA GLU A 258 12.77 -146.83 12.30
C GLU A 258 11.44 -147.19 13.12
N ASP A 259 10.68 -148.28 12.80
CA ASP A 259 9.19 -148.51 13.03
C ASP A 259 8.67 -149.86 13.73
N SER A 260 7.32 -150.06 13.90
CA SER A 260 6.46 -151.33 14.03
C SER A 260 6.11 -152.03 15.42
N PHE A 261 5.12 -152.98 15.65
CA PHE A 261 3.68 -153.23 15.23
C PHE A 261 2.93 -154.43 15.99
N ASP A 262 1.57 -154.59 15.86
CA ASP A 262 0.65 -155.82 15.94
C ASP A 262 -0.23 -156.34 17.17
N ARG A 263 -1.03 -157.45 16.98
CA ARG A 263 -2.38 -157.80 17.58
C ARG A 263 -2.85 -159.31 17.43
N SER A 264 -3.81 -159.90 18.23
CA SER A 264 -4.67 -161.12 17.91
C SER A 264 -5.72 -161.63 19.00
N SER A 265 -6.34 -162.85 18.92
CA SER A 265 -7.72 -163.20 19.43
C SER A 265 -8.08 -164.69 19.83
N THR A 266 -9.18 -164.93 20.59
CA THR A 266 -10.26 -166.01 20.51
C THR A 266 -10.70 -166.83 21.79
N SER A 267 -12.03 -167.03 22.01
CA SER A 267 -12.71 -168.23 22.61
C SER A 267 -14.26 -168.16 22.45
N SER A 268 -15.04 -169.28 22.51
CA SER A 268 -16.39 -169.33 21.87
C SER A 268 -17.67 -169.70 22.68
N ILE A 269 -17.66 -170.06 23.97
CA ILE A 269 -18.91 -170.20 24.79
C ILE A 269 -18.99 -169.15 25.90
N ASP A 270 -17.83 -168.77 26.44
CA ASP A 270 -17.61 -167.41 26.93
C ASP A 270 -18.22 -166.37 25.98
N ARG A 271 -18.22 -166.58 24.66
CA ARG A 271 -18.78 -165.66 23.66
C ARG A 271 -20.26 -165.32 23.87
N LEU A 272 -21.04 -166.17 24.54
CA LEU A 272 -22.47 -165.94 24.77
C LEU A 272 -22.72 -165.26 26.12
N VAL A 273 -21.96 -165.63 27.15
CA VAL A 273 -21.91 -164.88 28.43
C VAL A 273 -21.34 -163.49 28.17
N ARG A 274 -20.20 -163.40 27.46
CA ARG A 274 -19.69 -162.16 26.85
C ARG A 274 -20.79 -161.52 26.03
N LYS A 275 -21.47 -162.13 25.06
CA LYS A 275 -22.50 -161.39 24.30
C LYS A 275 -23.61 -160.77 25.16
N ILE A 276 -23.98 -161.37 26.29
CA ILE A 276 -24.89 -160.75 27.27
C ILE A 276 -24.19 -159.66 28.10
N THR A 277 -22.95 -159.88 28.56
CA THR A 277 -22.13 -158.87 29.24
C THR A 277 -21.80 -157.68 28.34
N ASP A 278 -21.42 -157.92 27.08
CA ASP A 278 -21.25 -156.99 25.96
C ASP A 278 -22.55 -156.22 25.72
N LEU A 279 -23.73 -156.86 25.73
CA LEU A 279 -25.02 -156.16 25.57
C LEU A 279 -25.39 -155.33 26.80
N VAL A 280 -25.00 -155.74 28.01
CA VAL A 280 -25.18 -154.96 29.26
C VAL A 280 -24.18 -153.80 29.31
N GLN A 281 -22.93 -154.01 28.91
CA GLN A 281 -21.90 -152.99 28.74
C GLN A 281 -22.27 -152.05 27.60
N GLU A 282 -22.84 -152.53 26.50
CA GLU A 282 -23.37 -151.72 25.39
C GLU A 282 -24.60 -150.94 25.84
N ASN A 283 -25.48 -151.50 26.67
CA ASN A 283 -26.59 -150.74 27.27
C ASN A 283 -26.07 -149.65 28.24
N ALA A 284 -25.02 -149.94 29.02
CA ALA A 284 -24.35 -148.97 29.88
C ALA A 284 -23.58 -147.89 29.09
N LEU A 285 -22.91 -148.26 28.00
CA LEU A 285 -22.21 -147.37 27.08
C LEU A 285 -23.18 -146.55 26.23
N LEU A 286 -24.36 -147.08 25.89
CA LEU A 286 -25.45 -146.35 25.22
C LEU A 286 -26.13 -145.38 26.18
N LYS A 287 -26.31 -145.75 27.46
CA LYS A 287 -26.75 -144.83 28.51
C LYS A 287 -25.69 -143.74 28.77
N GLY A 288 -24.41 -144.10 28.84
CA GLY A 288 -23.30 -143.16 28.94
C GLY A 288 -23.25 -142.20 27.75
N LYS A 289 -23.34 -142.73 26.52
CA LYS A 289 -23.49 -141.92 25.29
C LYS A 289 -24.70 -141.01 25.35
N LEU A 290 -25.86 -141.49 25.80
CA LEU A 290 -27.08 -140.70 25.91
C LEU A 290 -26.90 -139.57 26.95
N VAL A 291 -26.28 -139.84 28.10
CA VAL A 291 -25.89 -138.81 29.08
C VAL A 291 -24.97 -137.78 28.43
N THR A 292 -23.86 -138.18 27.81
CA THR A 292 -22.94 -137.25 27.12
C THR A 292 -23.63 -136.48 25.98
N LEU A 293 -24.59 -137.07 25.29
CA LEU A 293 -25.38 -136.39 24.25
C LEU A 293 -26.35 -135.37 24.86
N THR A 294 -27.00 -135.68 25.99
CA THR A 294 -27.80 -134.68 26.72
C THR A 294 -26.95 -133.59 27.36
N GLU A 295 -25.73 -133.89 27.80
CA GLU A 295 -24.76 -132.90 28.30
C GLU A 295 -24.28 -132.00 27.16
N THR A 296 -23.86 -132.54 26.01
CA THR A 296 -23.49 -131.72 24.84
C THR A 296 -24.67 -130.91 24.28
N LEU A 297 -25.90 -131.44 24.32
CA LEU A 297 -27.10 -130.71 23.94
C LEU A 297 -27.40 -129.55 24.91
N ASN A 298 -27.25 -129.78 26.22
CA ASN A 298 -27.41 -128.73 27.22
C ASN A 298 -26.30 -127.68 27.12
N ASN A 299 -25.04 -128.09 26.92
CA ASN A 299 -23.91 -127.19 26.72
C ASN A 299 -24.09 -126.33 25.46
N THR A 300 -24.41 -126.93 24.31
CA THR A 300 -24.70 -126.16 23.08
C THR A 300 -25.95 -125.28 23.21
N GLN A 301 -26.94 -125.67 24.02
CA GLN A 301 -28.09 -124.80 24.34
C GLN A 301 -27.70 -123.63 25.26
N LEU A 302 -26.76 -123.82 26.20
CA LEU A 302 -26.20 -122.76 27.04
C LEU A 302 -25.29 -121.82 26.22
N GLU A 303 -24.45 -122.35 25.35
CA GLU A 303 -23.65 -121.60 24.37
C GLU A 303 -24.55 -120.80 23.41
N SER A 304 -25.68 -121.38 22.96
CA SER A 304 -26.67 -120.68 22.13
C SER A 304 -27.38 -119.55 22.88
N LYS A 305 -27.57 -119.67 24.20
CA LYS A 305 -28.06 -118.58 25.06
C LYS A 305 -26.99 -117.51 25.26
N ALA A 306 -25.77 -117.89 25.62
CA ALA A 306 -24.65 -116.96 25.87
C ALA A 306 -24.25 -116.17 24.61
N SER A 307 -24.24 -116.81 23.44
CA SER A 307 -24.02 -116.15 22.15
C SER A 307 -25.18 -115.22 21.78
N ARG A 308 -26.44 -115.61 22.03
CA ARG A 308 -27.60 -114.72 21.86
C ARG A 308 -27.52 -113.48 22.77
N GLU A 309 -27.19 -113.65 24.05
CA GLU A 309 -26.96 -112.53 24.96
C GLU A 309 -25.81 -111.64 24.48
N THR A 310 -24.72 -112.22 24.01
CA THR A 310 -23.56 -111.47 23.48
C THR A 310 -23.95 -110.68 22.24
N ILE A 311 -24.73 -111.25 21.32
CA ILE A 311 -25.30 -110.54 20.17
C ILE A 311 -26.22 -109.40 20.64
N MET A 312 -27.07 -109.62 21.66
CA MET A 312 -27.94 -108.55 22.19
C MET A 312 -27.16 -107.44 22.90
N ARG A 313 -26.03 -107.74 23.56
CA ARG A 313 -25.09 -106.74 24.09
C ARG A 313 -24.46 -105.94 22.94
N LEU A 314 -23.84 -106.61 21.96
CA LEU A 314 -23.21 -105.98 20.80
C LEU A 314 -24.18 -105.14 19.96
N VAL A 315 -25.43 -105.57 19.77
CA VAL A 315 -26.47 -104.78 19.09
C VAL A 315 -26.87 -103.56 19.92
N SER A 316 -26.90 -103.68 21.25
CA SER A 316 -27.17 -102.55 22.15
C SER A 316 -25.99 -101.58 22.28
N GLU A 317 -24.76 -102.06 22.09
CA GLU A 317 -23.53 -101.26 22.04
C GLU A 317 -23.45 -100.52 20.70
N MET A 318 -23.59 -101.23 19.58
CA MET A 318 -23.71 -100.66 18.23
C MET A 318 -24.85 -99.62 18.14
N GLY A 319 -25.98 -99.84 18.81
CA GLY A 319 -27.08 -98.86 18.88
C GLY A 319 -26.71 -97.59 19.65
N ARG A 320 -25.89 -97.69 20.72
CA ARG A 320 -25.34 -96.52 21.43
C ARG A 320 -24.29 -95.82 20.59
N ASP A 321 -23.37 -96.55 19.98
CA ASP A 321 -22.32 -96.02 19.13
C ASP A 321 -22.90 -95.32 17.89
N GLN A 322 -24.00 -95.83 17.33
CA GLN A 322 -24.75 -95.16 16.27
C GLN A 322 -25.38 -93.85 16.76
N MET A 323 -25.96 -93.81 17.97
CA MET A 323 -26.49 -92.57 18.58
C MET A 323 -25.39 -91.55 18.95
N VAL A 324 -24.19 -92.01 19.29
CA VAL A 324 -23.02 -91.16 19.54
C VAL A 324 -22.46 -90.62 18.21
N THR A 325 -22.38 -91.47 17.18
CA THR A 325 -21.95 -91.10 15.83
C THR A 325 -22.89 -90.05 15.22
N THR A 326 -24.21 -90.22 15.32
CA THR A 326 -25.16 -89.24 14.77
C THR A 326 -25.07 -87.88 15.47
N LYS A 327 -24.87 -87.85 16.80
CA LYS A 327 -24.57 -86.62 17.54
C LYS A 327 -23.31 -85.93 17.03
N TYR A 328 -22.18 -86.65 16.94
CA TYR A 328 -20.95 -86.06 16.42
C TYR A 328 -21.10 -85.58 14.96
N THR A 329 -21.86 -86.26 14.09
CA THR A 329 -22.13 -85.73 12.74
C THR A 329 -22.97 -84.45 12.76
N ALA A 330 -23.95 -84.33 13.66
CA ALA A 330 -24.74 -83.11 13.80
C ALA A 330 -23.92 -81.95 14.38
N GLU A 331 -23.05 -82.22 15.36
CA GLU A 331 -22.10 -81.25 15.91
C GLU A 331 -21.10 -80.78 14.83
N VAL A 332 -20.59 -81.68 13.98
CA VAL A 332 -19.71 -81.33 12.86
C VAL A 332 -20.42 -80.45 11.82
N GLU A 333 -21.69 -80.70 11.48
CA GLU A 333 -22.44 -79.82 10.58
C GLU A 333 -22.79 -78.47 11.21
N ASN A 334 -23.13 -78.43 12.51
CA ASN A 334 -23.31 -77.16 13.23
C ASN A 334 -22.02 -76.33 13.20
N LEU A 335 -20.86 -76.93 13.50
CA LEU A 335 -19.56 -76.26 13.43
C LEU A 335 -19.18 -75.81 12.01
N ARG A 336 -19.62 -76.53 10.96
CA ARG A 336 -19.47 -76.09 9.55
C ARG A 336 -20.31 -74.85 9.26
N ILE A 337 -21.56 -74.83 9.72
CA ILE A 337 -22.47 -73.68 9.56
C ILE A 337 -21.94 -72.46 10.35
N GLU A 338 -21.49 -72.64 11.59
CA GLU A 338 -20.88 -71.58 12.40
C GLU A 338 -19.60 -71.03 11.74
N ARG A 339 -18.72 -71.90 11.23
CA ARG A 339 -17.55 -71.50 10.44
C ARG A 339 -17.95 -70.66 9.23
N ASP A 340 -18.95 -71.08 8.46
CA ASP A 340 -19.32 -70.39 7.23
C ASP A 340 -20.02 -69.05 7.49
N ASN A 341 -20.81 -68.97 8.57
CA ASN A 341 -21.35 -67.70 9.08
C ASN A 341 -20.23 -66.75 9.53
N ALA A 342 -19.24 -67.26 10.28
CA ALA A 342 -18.07 -66.47 10.70
C ALA A 342 -17.22 -66.01 9.51
N LEU A 343 -17.03 -66.86 8.49
CA LEU A 343 -16.38 -66.48 7.23
C LEU A 343 -17.23 -65.49 6.42
N GLY A 344 -18.56 -65.54 6.51
CA GLY A 344 -19.45 -64.51 5.95
C GLY A 344 -19.16 -63.15 6.57
N SER A 345 -19.36 -63.05 7.89
CA SER A 345 -19.12 -61.84 8.68
C SER A 345 -17.69 -61.30 8.51
N ARG A 346 -16.67 -62.17 8.43
CA ARG A 346 -15.28 -61.74 8.17
C ARG A 346 -15.13 -61.06 6.80
N ARG A 347 -15.79 -61.56 5.74
CA ARG A 347 -15.79 -60.92 4.41
C ARG A 347 -16.59 -59.62 4.38
N ASP A 348 -17.61 -59.47 5.23
CA ASP A 348 -18.34 -58.21 5.39
C ASP A 348 -17.45 -57.15 6.05
N MET A 349 -16.76 -57.51 7.14
CA MET A 349 -15.78 -56.66 7.82
C MET A 349 -14.58 -56.31 6.92
N GLU A 350 -14.07 -57.26 6.13
CA GLU A 350 -13.03 -57.02 5.12
C GLU A 350 -13.47 -55.94 4.11
N ARG A 351 -14.73 -55.99 3.64
CA ARG A 351 -15.30 -54.98 2.74
C ARG A 351 -15.50 -53.63 3.42
N GLU A 352 -15.96 -53.59 4.68
CA GLU A 352 -16.08 -52.34 5.43
C GLU A 352 -14.71 -51.67 5.66
N ILE A 353 -13.67 -52.45 6.00
CA ILE A 353 -12.30 -51.95 6.16
C ILE A 353 -11.77 -51.32 4.87
N VAL A 354 -12.08 -51.88 3.69
CA VAL A 354 -11.71 -51.27 2.40
C VAL A 354 -12.45 -49.95 2.19
N LEU A 355 -13.77 -49.91 2.38
CA LEU A 355 -14.57 -48.69 2.24
C LEU A 355 -14.16 -47.58 3.23
N LEU A 356 -13.74 -47.93 4.45
CA LEU A 356 -13.21 -46.98 5.43
C LEU A 356 -11.83 -46.45 5.03
N LYS A 357 -10.97 -47.26 4.41
CA LYS A 357 -9.69 -46.80 3.84
C LYS A 357 -9.90 -45.85 2.66
N GLU A 358 -10.75 -46.22 1.70
CA GLU A 358 -11.09 -45.34 0.56
C GLU A 358 -11.64 -43.98 1.01
N ARG A 359 -12.48 -43.98 2.06
CA ARG A 359 -12.96 -42.75 2.71
C ARG A 359 -11.86 -41.98 3.43
N LEU A 360 -10.92 -42.65 4.10
CA LEU A 360 -9.77 -42.00 4.72
C LEU A 360 -8.89 -41.34 3.66
N ASP A 361 -8.54 -42.05 2.58
CA ASP A 361 -7.71 -41.56 1.47
C ASP A 361 -8.40 -40.43 0.69
N ALA A 362 -9.74 -40.44 0.60
CA ALA A 362 -10.51 -39.32 0.05
C ALA A 362 -10.48 -38.08 0.95
N ASN A 363 -10.69 -38.25 2.27
CA ASN A 363 -10.60 -37.15 3.23
C ASN A 363 -9.18 -36.59 3.34
N GLN A 364 -8.14 -37.44 3.27
CA GLN A 364 -6.74 -37.00 3.30
C GLN A 364 -6.42 -36.14 2.08
N ARG A 365 -6.80 -36.56 0.86
CA ARG A 365 -6.64 -35.75 -0.36
C ARG A 365 -7.40 -34.43 -0.29
N ALA A 366 -8.61 -34.42 0.28
CA ALA A 366 -9.36 -33.18 0.49
C ALA A 366 -8.69 -32.24 1.50
N LEU A 367 -8.15 -32.79 2.60
CA LEU A 367 -7.41 -32.05 3.63
C LEU A 367 -6.09 -31.48 3.09
N ASP A 368 -5.34 -32.23 2.28
CA ASP A 368 -4.10 -31.74 1.67
C ASP A 368 -4.37 -30.70 0.56
N ALA A 369 -5.51 -30.79 -0.13
CA ALA A 369 -5.97 -29.73 -1.03
C ALA A 369 -6.33 -28.44 -0.27
N THR A 370 -7.05 -28.52 0.86
CA THR A 370 -7.38 -27.31 1.64
C THR A 370 -6.17 -26.70 2.36
N LYS A 371 -5.14 -27.49 2.70
CA LYS A 371 -3.83 -26.96 3.10
C LYS A 371 -3.18 -26.17 1.96
N ALA A 372 -3.08 -26.74 0.77
CA ALA A 372 -2.48 -26.05 -0.38
C ALA A 372 -3.24 -24.77 -0.77
N GLU A 373 -4.57 -24.74 -0.62
CA GLU A 373 -5.35 -23.51 -0.73
C GLU A 373 -5.03 -22.51 0.39
N LEU A 374 -4.91 -22.95 1.64
CA LEU A 374 -4.52 -22.09 2.77
C LEU A 374 -3.12 -21.49 2.56
N ASP A 375 -2.13 -22.30 2.18
CA ASP A 375 -0.77 -21.87 1.86
C ASP A 375 -0.79 -20.79 0.76
N LEU A 376 -1.60 -20.97 -0.28
CA LEU A 376 -1.76 -19.97 -1.36
C LEU A 376 -2.42 -18.68 -0.86
N ARG A 377 -3.38 -18.77 0.07
CA ARG A 377 -4.03 -17.61 0.71
C ARG A 377 -3.08 -16.86 1.64
N GLU A 378 -2.30 -17.56 2.46
CA GLU A 378 -1.28 -16.97 3.32
C GLU A 378 -0.19 -16.29 2.49
N ASN A 379 0.30 -16.94 1.43
CA ASN A 379 1.22 -16.32 0.48
C ASN A 379 0.61 -15.04 -0.14
N ARG A 380 -0.65 -15.07 -0.60
CA ARG A 380 -1.31 -13.85 -1.12
C ARG A 380 -1.46 -12.77 -0.03
N LEU A 381 -1.83 -13.12 1.19
CA LEU A 381 -1.89 -12.17 2.32
C LEU A 381 -0.52 -11.53 2.58
N THR A 382 0.57 -12.30 2.66
CA THR A 382 1.90 -11.71 2.86
C THR A 382 2.38 -10.88 1.66
N THR A 383 1.92 -11.13 0.42
CA THR A 383 2.16 -10.21 -0.70
C THR A 383 1.37 -8.91 -0.55
N LEU A 384 0.08 -8.97 -0.20
CA LEU A 384 -0.77 -7.81 0.06
C LEU A 384 -0.25 -6.95 1.22
N ASP A 385 0.25 -7.57 2.29
CA ASP A 385 0.90 -6.87 3.40
C ASP A 385 2.16 -6.11 2.97
N ARG A 386 2.97 -6.71 2.09
CA ARG A 386 4.17 -6.04 1.52
C ARG A 386 3.75 -4.90 0.58
N GLU A 387 2.78 -5.13 -0.31
CA GLU A 387 2.18 -4.11 -1.18
C GLU A 387 1.63 -2.93 -0.35
N MET A 388 0.89 -3.20 0.72
CA MET A 388 0.33 -2.19 1.62
C MET A 388 1.40 -1.42 2.41
N ARG A 389 2.45 -2.08 2.89
CA ARG A 389 3.59 -1.40 3.57
C ARG A 389 4.36 -0.49 2.61
N VAL A 390 4.60 -0.93 1.38
CA VAL A 390 5.24 -0.11 0.32
C VAL A 390 4.34 1.07 -0.06
N ASN A 391 3.04 0.83 -0.26
CA ASN A 391 2.09 1.89 -0.62
C ASN A 391 1.90 2.92 0.49
N THR A 392 1.77 2.50 1.75
CA THR A 392 1.67 3.43 2.89
C THR A 392 2.95 4.24 3.09
N HIS A 393 4.14 3.66 2.89
CA HIS A 393 5.39 4.41 2.90
C HIS A 393 5.49 5.39 1.72
N SER A 394 5.03 5.02 0.52
CA SER A 394 4.93 5.89 -0.65
C SER A 394 3.99 7.09 -0.40
N VAL A 395 2.78 6.84 0.12
CA VAL A 395 1.81 7.88 0.48
C VAL A 395 2.35 8.80 1.58
N HIS A 396 3.03 8.26 2.60
CA HIS A 396 3.66 9.07 3.64
C HIS A 396 4.82 9.93 3.10
N THR A 397 5.61 9.39 2.17
CA THR A 397 6.69 10.12 1.49
C THR A 397 6.13 11.25 0.63
N ALA A 398 5.09 10.97 -0.17
CA ALA A 398 4.40 11.97 -0.98
C ALA A 398 3.75 13.06 -0.12
N ALA A 399 3.06 12.70 0.96
CA ALA A 399 2.48 13.65 1.90
C ALA A 399 3.54 14.57 2.53
N SER A 400 4.69 14.00 2.93
CA SER A 400 5.83 14.76 3.45
C SER A 400 6.43 15.72 2.41
N GLN A 401 6.52 15.29 1.15
CA GLN A 401 6.96 16.15 0.03
C GLN A 401 5.96 17.28 -0.26
N PHE A 402 4.64 17.00 -0.23
CA PHE A 402 3.61 18.03 -0.40
C PHE A 402 3.57 19.02 0.76
N GLN A 403 3.84 18.58 2.00
CA GLN A 403 3.97 19.48 3.14
C GLN A 403 5.20 20.37 3.01
N LEU A 404 6.38 19.80 2.71
CA LEU A 404 7.60 20.56 2.47
C LEU A 404 7.43 21.58 1.32
N PHE A 405 6.73 21.21 0.25
CA PHE A 405 6.39 22.11 -0.85
C PHE A 405 5.46 23.26 -0.42
N ARG A 406 4.47 22.99 0.44
CA ARG A 406 3.60 24.04 1.02
C ARG A 406 4.36 24.98 1.97
N GLU A 407 5.32 24.45 2.73
CA GLU A 407 6.22 25.25 3.57
C GLU A 407 7.17 26.10 2.72
N GLN A 408 7.72 25.56 1.63
CA GLN A 408 8.51 26.32 0.65
C GLN A 408 7.69 27.42 -0.04
N LEU A 409 6.45 27.14 -0.45
CA LEU A 409 5.54 28.16 -0.99
C LEU A 409 5.18 29.23 0.03
N ALA A 410 4.97 28.88 1.30
CA ALA A 410 4.70 29.84 2.36
C ALA A 410 5.90 30.77 2.59
N ASN A 411 7.13 30.22 2.60
CA ASN A 411 8.35 31.00 2.69
C ASN A 411 8.59 31.91 1.48
N LEU A 412 8.20 31.47 0.27
CA LEU A 412 8.31 32.26 -0.98
C LEU A 412 7.25 33.36 -1.11
N LEU A 413 6.07 33.17 -0.51
CA LEU A 413 4.97 34.16 -0.51
C LEU A 413 4.97 35.06 0.72
N SER A 414 5.72 34.69 1.77
CA SER A 414 6.00 35.56 2.91
C SER A 414 6.79 36.80 2.47
N THR A 415 6.49 37.93 3.09
CA THR A 415 7.22 39.18 2.88
C THR A 415 8.02 39.54 4.14
N ALA A 416 8.86 40.57 4.07
CA ALA A 416 9.60 41.08 5.24
C ALA A 416 8.70 41.59 6.39
N PHE A 417 7.38 41.69 6.18
CA PHE A 417 6.39 42.19 7.16
C PHE A 417 5.23 41.21 7.42
N GLU A 418 4.99 40.22 6.55
CA GLU A 418 3.99 39.16 6.74
C GLU A 418 4.65 37.78 6.62
N SER A 419 4.74 37.04 7.72
CA SER A 419 5.05 35.61 7.73
C SER A 419 3.77 34.82 7.43
N MET A 420 3.81 33.92 6.47
CA MET A 420 2.66 33.10 6.08
C MET A 420 2.68 31.70 6.70
N ASP A 421 1.49 31.23 7.10
CA ASP A 421 1.27 29.82 7.42
C ASP A 421 1.25 28.95 6.15
N SER A 422 1.74 27.72 6.25
CA SER A 422 1.71 26.69 5.19
C SER A 422 0.31 26.06 4.96
N SER A 423 -0.75 26.74 5.41
CA SER A 423 -2.14 26.36 5.17
C SER A 423 -2.52 26.56 3.69
N GLU A 424 -3.25 25.61 3.13
CA GLU A 424 -3.65 25.62 1.73
C GLU A 424 -4.57 26.81 1.39
N GLU A 425 -5.40 27.22 2.34
CA GLU A 425 -6.31 28.35 2.19
C GLU A 425 -5.54 29.66 2.20
N SER A 426 -4.64 29.86 3.18
CA SER A 426 -3.73 31.01 3.26
C SER A 426 -2.87 31.15 2.01
N LEU A 427 -2.29 30.05 1.52
CA LEU A 427 -1.53 30.00 0.26
C LEU A 427 -2.39 30.39 -0.95
N LYS A 428 -3.60 29.82 -1.08
CA LYS A 428 -4.55 30.18 -2.15
C LYS A 428 -4.96 31.66 -2.08
N GLU A 429 -5.11 32.22 -0.89
CA GLU A 429 -5.46 33.64 -0.70
C GLU A 429 -4.32 34.59 -1.03
N ALA A 430 -3.08 34.28 -0.65
CA ALA A 430 -1.93 35.08 -1.05
C ALA A 430 -1.68 35.03 -2.56
N VAL A 431 -1.82 33.85 -3.20
CA VAL A 431 -1.76 33.73 -4.67
C VAL A 431 -2.89 34.51 -5.34
N LYS A 432 -4.10 34.53 -4.78
CA LYS A 432 -5.20 35.38 -5.27
C LYS A 432 -4.88 36.88 -5.13
N ARG A 433 -4.36 37.32 -3.97
CA ARG A 433 -3.92 38.71 -3.71
C ARG A 433 -2.86 39.12 -4.73
N LEU A 434 -1.75 38.39 -4.80
CA LEU A 434 -0.67 38.62 -5.76
C LEU A 434 -1.15 38.64 -7.22
N ALA A 435 -2.14 37.82 -7.58
CA ALA A 435 -2.74 37.82 -8.92
C ALA A 435 -3.68 39.02 -9.19
N VAL A 436 -4.26 39.65 -8.17
CA VAL A 436 -4.96 40.94 -8.27
C VAL A 436 -3.96 42.08 -8.36
N ASP A 437 -2.96 42.11 -7.49
CA ASP A 437 -1.88 43.11 -7.51
C ASP A 437 -1.17 43.11 -8.88
N SER A 438 -0.86 41.92 -9.42
CA SER A 438 -0.26 41.73 -10.75
C SER A 438 -1.19 42.07 -11.93
N ARG A 439 -2.48 42.36 -11.69
CA ARG A 439 -3.38 42.99 -12.68
C ARG A 439 -3.38 44.49 -12.51
N GLU A 440 -3.48 44.99 -11.27
CA GLU A 440 -3.39 46.42 -10.98
C GLU A 440 -2.08 47.04 -11.46
N PHE A 441 -0.94 46.38 -11.25
CA PHE A 441 0.35 46.87 -11.74
C PHE A 441 0.42 46.89 -13.28
N ARG A 442 -0.23 45.94 -13.98
CA ARG A 442 -0.35 46.01 -15.45
C ARG A 442 -1.21 47.17 -15.89
N LEU A 443 -2.39 47.37 -15.30
CA LEU A 443 -3.24 48.52 -15.59
C LEU A 443 -2.53 49.85 -15.31
N LYS A 444 -1.70 49.93 -14.26
CA LYS A 444 -0.85 51.10 -13.95
C LYS A 444 0.26 51.28 -15.00
N VAL A 445 0.88 50.20 -15.48
CA VAL A 445 1.86 50.26 -16.60
C VAL A 445 1.18 50.72 -17.90
N GLU A 446 0.05 50.15 -18.29
CA GLU A 446 -0.73 50.55 -19.48
C GLU A 446 -1.14 52.05 -19.42
N GLN A 447 -1.50 52.55 -18.23
CA GLN A 447 -1.76 53.98 -17.98
C GLN A 447 -0.50 54.86 -18.10
N TYR A 448 0.67 54.37 -17.68
CA TYR A 448 1.94 55.10 -17.87
C TYR A 448 2.41 55.05 -19.32
N GLU A 449 2.28 53.92 -20.01
CA GLU A 449 2.64 53.76 -21.43
C GLU A 449 1.81 54.67 -22.33
N SER A 450 0.48 54.69 -22.16
CA SER A 450 -0.41 55.60 -22.89
C SER A 450 -0.13 57.08 -22.58
N ARG A 451 0.27 57.42 -21.34
CA ARG A 451 0.69 58.79 -21.01
C ARG A 451 2.05 59.14 -21.62
N VAL A 452 3.00 58.20 -21.70
CA VAL A 452 4.29 58.38 -22.39
C VAL A 452 4.08 58.54 -23.89
N GLN A 453 3.18 57.76 -24.51
CA GLN A 453 2.80 57.91 -25.92
C GLN A 453 2.25 59.32 -26.18
N SER A 454 1.25 59.78 -25.42
CA SER A 454 0.68 61.13 -25.61
C SER A 454 1.70 62.27 -25.39
N LEU A 455 2.61 62.13 -24.43
CA LEU A 455 3.70 63.11 -24.25
C LEU A 455 4.73 63.06 -25.40
N THR A 456 4.96 61.88 -25.98
CA THR A 456 5.84 61.71 -27.15
C THR A 456 5.22 62.29 -28.42
N GLU A 457 3.91 62.13 -28.62
CA GLU A 457 3.14 62.77 -29.69
C GLU A 457 3.19 64.30 -29.56
N GLN A 458 2.95 64.84 -28.36
CA GLN A 458 3.07 66.27 -28.08
C GLN A 458 4.48 66.80 -28.37
N LEU A 459 5.53 66.07 -27.96
CA LEU A 459 6.91 66.44 -28.26
C LEU A 459 7.21 66.40 -29.76
N ASN A 460 6.75 65.37 -30.47
CA ASN A 460 6.94 65.24 -31.91
C ASN A 460 6.26 66.37 -32.68
N HIS A 461 5.04 66.76 -32.30
CA HIS A 461 4.33 67.89 -32.89
C HIS A 461 5.01 69.24 -32.61
N GLN A 462 5.54 69.45 -31.39
CA GLN A 462 6.37 70.63 -31.10
C GLN A 462 7.67 70.64 -31.93
N LEU A 463 8.32 69.49 -32.12
CA LEU A 463 9.50 69.37 -32.98
C LEU A 463 9.18 69.61 -34.46
N GLU A 464 7.99 69.23 -34.93
CA GLU A 464 7.48 69.53 -36.27
C GLU A 464 7.26 71.04 -36.46
N ILE A 465 6.53 71.69 -35.55
CA ILE A 465 6.36 73.16 -35.56
C ILE A 465 7.72 73.89 -35.52
N HIS A 466 8.67 73.40 -34.72
CA HIS A 466 10.03 73.97 -34.68
C HIS A 466 10.81 73.76 -35.99
N ARG A 467 10.60 72.65 -36.72
CA ARG A 467 11.17 72.47 -38.07
C ARG A 467 10.56 73.46 -39.05
N ASP A 468 9.24 73.63 -39.07
CA ASP A 468 8.53 74.58 -39.95
C ASP A 468 8.91 76.04 -39.69
N VAL A 469 9.15 76.41 -38.43
CA VAL A 469 9.68 77.74 -38.06
C VAL A 469 11.12 77.90 -38.55
N ASN A 470 11.96 76.88 -38.37
CA ASN A 470 13.37 76.89 -38.82
C ASN A 470 13.49 76.94 -40.36
N GLU A 471 12.65 76.23 -41.09
CA GLU A 471 12.60 76.32 -42.55
C GLU A 471 12.15 77.69 -43.04
N ARG A 472 11.10 78.28 -42.44
CA ARG A 472 10.68 79.65 -42.76
C ARG A 472 11.78 80.66 -42.44
N ALA A 473 12.46 80.52 -41.30
CA ALA A 473 13.60 81.36 -40.95
C ALA A 473 14.71 81.28 -42.01
N LYS A 474 15.10 80.07 -42.44
CA LYS A 474 16.11 79.89 -43.51
C LYS A 474 15.69 80.48 -44.85
N ARG A 475 14.41 80.37 -45.23
CA ARG A 475 13.87 80.99 -46.45
C ARG A 475 14.01 82.52 -46.36
N TYR A 476 13.61 83.12 -45.24
CA TYR A 476 13.81 84.55 -44.99
C TYR A 476 15.29 84.96 -44.91
N GLU A 477 16.20 84.11 -44.42
CA GLU A 477 17.65 84.38 -44.44
C GLU A 477 18.20 84.43 -45.87
N VAL A 478 17.73 83.56 -46.76
CA VAL A 478 18.06 83.57 -48.20
C VAL A 478 17.44 84.79 -48.89
N ASP A 479 16.14 85.05 -48.71
CA ASP A 479 15.48 86.23 -49.27
C ASP A 479 16.20 87.54 -48.86
N ARG A 480 16.61 87.61 -47.59
CA ARG A 480 17.38 88.74 -47.02
C ARG A 480 18.77 88.85 -47.67
N HIS A 481 19.47 87.73 -47.93
CA HIS A 481 20.76 87.75 -48.61
C HIS A 481 20.60 88.18 -50.08
N ASP A 482 19.57 87.72 -50.79
CA ASP A 482 19.27 88.11 -52.17
C ASP A 482 18.93 89.60 -52.27
N LEU A 483 18.18 90.14 -51.30
CA LEU A 483 17.89 91.56 -51.19
C LEU A 483 19.15 92.39 -50.86
N GLU A 484 20.03 91.93 -49.95
CA GLU A 484 21.34 92.56 -49.72
C GLU A 484 22.26 92.49 -50.95
N GLY A 485 22.12 91.47 -51.80
CA GLY A 485 22.84 91.37 -53.07
C GLY A 485 22.34 92.39 -54.08
N LYS A 486 21.02 92.43 -54.30
CA LYS A 486 20.35 93.41 -55.18
C LYS A 486 20.63 94.85 -54.75
N LEU A 487 20.59 95.13 -53.45
CA LEU A 487 20.94 96.43 -52.88
C LEU A 487 22.39 96.82 -53.22
N ARG A 488 23.36 95.93 -52.96
CA ARG A 488 24.78 96.19 -53.28
C ARG A 488 25.04 96.41 -54.77
N CYS A 489 24.32 95.72 -55.66
CA CYS A 489 24.37 96.00 -57.10
C CYS A 489 23.84 97.41 -57.42
N ALA A 490 22.68 97.79 -56.88
CA ALA A 490 22.09 99.11 -57.09
C ALA A 490 22.93 100.25 -56.48
N GLU A 491 23.56 100.03 -55.33
CA GLU A 491 24.55 100.95 -54.72
C GLU A 491 25.78 101.12 -55.63
N GLY A 492 26.27 100.02 -56.22
CA GLY A 492 27.37 100.03 -57.19
C GLY A 492 27.03 100.76 -58.49
N GLU A 493 25.84 100.52 -59.04
CA GLU A 493 25.31 101.22 -60.23
C GLU A 493 25.13 102.72 -59.95
N LEU A 494 24.60 103.09 -58.78
CA LEU A 494 24.43 104.48 -58.37
C LEU A 494 25.79 105.19 -58.26
N ALA A 495 26.77 104.56 -57.58
CA ALA A 495 28.11 105.10 -57.40
C ALA A 495 28.87 105.22 -58.74
N ALA A 496 28.76 104.23 -59.64
CA ALA A 496 29.28 104.33 -60.99
C ALA A 496 28.61 105.48 -61.77
N GLY A 497 27.29 105.66 -61.59
CA GLY A 497 26.54 106.79 -62.11
C GLY A 497 27.02 108.13 -61.59
N ASP A 498 27.39 108.26 -60.31
CA ASP A 498 27.96 109.49 -59.75
C ASP A 498 29.37 109.78 -60.26
N VAL A 499 30.22 108.76 -60.42
CA VAL A 499 31.54 108.90 -61.06
C VAL A 499 31.39 109.37 -62.51
N LEU A 500 30.44 108.82 -63.28
CA LEU A 500 30.14 109.27 -64.64
C LEU A 500 29.58 110.70 -64.68
N ARG A 501 28.63 111.05 -63.79
CA ARG A 501 28.12 112.42 -63.64
C ARG A 501 29.24 113.42 -63.31
N HIS A 502 30.14 113.06 -62.41
CA HIS A 502 31.31 113.88 -62.07
C HIS A 502 32.29 114.00 -63.25
N GLY A 503 32.54 112.91 -63.98
CA GLY A 503 33.35 112.90 -65.21
C GLY A 503 32.82 113.89 -66.24
N PHE A 504 31.56 113.74 -66.65
CA PHE A 504 30.91 114.65 -67.60
C PHE A 504 30.85 116.10 -67.11
N LYS A 505 30.66 116.34 -65.81
CA LYS A 505 30.74 117.69 -65.24
C LYS A 505 32.15 118.27 -65.36
N SER A 506 33.19 117.52 -65.01
CA SER A 506 34.58 117.95 -65.12
C SER A 506 35.00 118.19 -66.57
N ASP A 507 34.56 117.36 -67.51
CA ASP A 507 34.84 117.56 -68.94
C ASP A 507 34.08 118.76 -69.49
N LYS A 508 32.81 118.97 -69.09
CA LYS A 508 32.10 120.22 -69.38
C LYS A 508 32.88 121.43 -68.87
N GLU A 509 33.34 121.42 -67.63
CA GLU A 509 34.14 122.52 -67.05
C GLU A 509 35.45 122.78 -67.82
N LYS A 510 36.13 121.74 -68.33
CA LYS A 510 37.30 121.88 -69.23
C LYS A 510 36.92 122.51 -70.58
N TYR A 511 35.82 122.07 -71.21
CA TYR A 511 35.33 122.65 -72.46
C TYR A 511 34.92 124.13 -72.29
N LEU A 512 34.23 124.46 -71.20
CA LEU A 512 33.88 125.83 -70.83
C LEU A 512 35.12 126.71 -70.67
N TYR A 513 36.12 126.23 -69.94
CA TYR A 513 37.40 126.92 -69.77
C TYR A 513 38.13 127.11 -71.11
N GLY A 514 38.11 126.11 -72.00
CA GLY A 514 38.68 126.20 -73.33
C GLY A 514 38.02 127.27 -74.21
N LEU A 515 36.69 127.32 -74.23
CA LEU A 515 35.93 128.35 -74.95
C LEU A 515 36.16 129.76 -74.38
N GLN A 516 36.14 129.91 -73.05
CA GLN A 516 36.45 131.17 -72.38
C GLN A 516 37.87 131.64 -72.71
N LYS A 517 38.86 130.74 -72.66
CA LYS A 517 40.25 131.05 -73.00
C LYS A 517 40.44 131.45 -74.47
N LEU A 518 39.67 130.85 -75.38
CA LEU A 518 39.63 131.26 -76.79
C LEU A 518 39.01 132.66 -76.95
N GLY A 519 37.97 132.98 -76.17
CA GLY A 519 37.39 134.33 -76.07
C GLY A 519 38.37 135.38 -75.57
N GLU A 520 39.17 135.07 -74.55
CA GLU A 520 40.26 135.94 -74.08
C GLU A 520 41.29 136.23 -75.19
N VAL A 521 41.70 135.20 -75.94
CA VAL A 521 42.65 135.34 -77.06
C VAL A 521 42.05 136.18 -78.20
N MET A 522 40.75 136.01 -78.50
CA MET A 522 40.03 136.78 -79.53
C MET A 522 39.53 138.16 -79.04
N LYS A 523 39.78 138.51 -77.77
CA LYS A 523 39.32 139.74 -77.10
C LYS A 523 37.80 139.92 -77.19
N MET A 524 37.06 138.86 -76.85
CA MET A 524 35.60 138.82 -76.80
C MET A 524 35.04 138.79 -75.37
N ASP A 525 35.89 138.89 -74.35
CA ASP A 525 35.62 138.69 -72.92
C ASP A 525 34.23 139.14 -72.43
N ARG A 526 33.82 140.36 -72.76
CA ARG A 526 32.52 140.91 -72.36
C ARG A 526 31.35 140.26 -73.12
N ILE A 527 31.50 140.09 -74.43
CA ILE A 527 30.47 139.47 -75.29
C ILE A 527 30.34 137.98 -74.96
N SER A 528 31.44 137.30 -74.64
CA SER A 528 31.45 135.89 -74.20
C SER A 528 30.90 135.67 -72.79
N LEU A 529 30.74 136.72 -71.97
CA LEU A 529 30.07 136.65 -70.66
C LEU A 529 28.55 136.87 -70.77
N ASP A 530 28.11 137.73 -71.70
CA ASP A 530 26.70 138.05 -71.91
C ASP A 530 25.97 137.06 -72.85
N LEU A 531 26.70 136.30 -73.68
CA LEU A 531 26.15 135.26 -74.55
C LEU A 531 26.05 133.90 -73.86
N GLY A 532 24.89 133.24 -74.00
CA GLY A 532 24.71 131.84 -73.66
C GLY A 532 25.57 130.92 -74.53
N LEU A 533 25.95 129.76 -73.99
CA LEU A 533 26.99 128.88 -74.55
C LEU A 533 26.83 128.54 -76.03
N ASP A 534 25.60 128.23 -76.43
CA ASP A 534 25.27 127.83 -77.79
C ASP A 534 25.61 128.95 -78.80
N MET A 535 25.52 130.21 -78.37
CA MET A 535 25.90 131.40 -79.16
C MET A 535 27.38 131.79 -79.00
N THR A 536 28.07 131.34 -77.95
CA THR A 536 29.49 131.71 -77.74
C THR A 536 30.40 131.14 -78.84
N LEU A 537 30.12 129.93 -79.32
CA LEU A 537 30.91 129.30 -80.40
C LEU A 537 30.76 130.07 -81.72
N ASP A 538 29.52 130.39 -82.11
CA ASP A 538 29.22 131.15 -83.33
C ASP A 538 29.81 132.58 -83.26
N ALA A 539 29.77 133.22 -82.10
CA ALA A 539 30.40 134.52 -81.89
C ALA A 539 31.93 134.47 -82.00
N LEU A 540 32.58 133.40 -81.55
CA LEU A 540 34.02 133.20 -81.73
C LEU A 540 34.38 132.93 -83.21
N ILE A 541 33.55 132.17 -83.93
CA ILE A 541 33.71 131.94 -85.37
C ILE A 541 33.61 133.28 -86.12
N ALA A 542 32.53 134.04 -85.94
CA ALA A 542 32.34 135.35 -86.57
C ALA A 542 33.45 136.36 -86.20
N ARG A 543 33.95 136.31 -84.97
CA ARG A 543 35.10 137.13 -84.53
C ARG A 543 36.39 136.71 -85.24
N SER A 544 36.63 135.42 -85.44
CA SER A 544 37.83 134.95 -86.14
C SER A 544 37.87 135.48 -87.58
N GLU A 545 36.74 135.44 -88.30
CA GLU A 545 36.61 136.03 -89.64
C GLU A 545 36.79 137.54 -89.64
N GLN A 546 36.34 138.24 -88.59
CA GLN A 546 36.57 139.68 -88.43
C GLN A 546 38.05 140.00 -88.20
N LEU A 547 38.75 139.23 -87.37
CA LEU A 547 40.16 139.44 -87.06
C LEU A 547 41.05 139.21 -88.30
N VAL A 548 40.74 138.22 -89.14
CA VAL A 548 41.44 137.99 -90.42
C VAL A 548 41.28 139.20 -91.37
N LYS A 549 40.10 139.80 -91.43
CA LYS A 549 39.86 141.03 -92.23
C LYS A 549 40.64 142.22 -91.66
N LEU A 550 40.55 142.44 -90.35
CA LEU A 550 41.27 143.53 -89.66
C LEU A 550 42.80 143.38 -89.72
N GLU A 551 43.35 142.18 -89.86
CA GLU A 551 44.80 141.99 -90.05
C GLU A 551 45.25 142.32 -91.49
N ALA A 552 44.40 142.09 -92.49
CA ALA A 552 44.63 142.57 -93.85
C ALA A 552 44.62 144.11 -93.91
N ASP A 553 43.66 144.76 -93.25
CA ASP A 553 43.58 146.22 -93.15
C ASP A 553 44.77 146.80 -92.34
N ALA A 554 45.11 146.19 -91.20
CA ALA A 554 46.22 146.64 -90.35
C ALA A 554 47.62 146.47 -90.97
N LEU A 555 47.76 145.73 -92.07
CA LEU A 555 48.99 145.71 -92.87
C LEU A 555 49.18 146.99 -93.70
N ALA A 556 48.10 147.71 -94.05
CA ALA A 556 48.20 149.04 -94.66
C ALA A 556 48.55 150.12 -93.62
N ASP A 557 47.86 150.13 -92.48
CA ASP A 557 47.97 151.23 -91.50
C ASP A 557 49.25 151.22 -90.64
N ARG A 558 49.99 150.09 -90.55
CA ARG A 558 51.30 150.06 -89.86
C ARG A 558 52.33 151.05 -90.44
N SER A 559 52.08 151.57 -91.65
CA SER A 559 52.82 152.69 -92.27
C SER A 559 52.79 153.98 -91.44
N THR A 560 51.69 154.27 -90.72
CA THR A 560 51.52 155.53 -89.95
C THR A 560 51.97 155.44 -88.48
N HIS A 561 52.70 154.36 -88.15
CA HIS A 561 53.84 154.34 -87.22
C HIS A 561 53.79 155.25 -85.97
N VAL A 562 53.47 154.66 -84.81
CA VAL A 562 54.16 154.86 -83.52
C VAL A 562 54.13 156.28 -82.90
N TYR A 563 53.58 157.28 -83.58
CA TYR A 563 53.78 158.67 -83.20
C TYR A 563 52.92 159.07 -82.01
N ASN A 564 53.56 159.01 -80.85
CA ASN A 564 53.26 159.77 -79.64
C ASN A 564 52.05 159.30 -78.81
N LEU A 565 51.98 159.59 -77.51
CA LEU A 565 53.04 160.04 -76.58
C LEU A 565 52.79 159.51 -75.15
N GLN A 566 51.79 158.66 -74.98
CA GLN A 566 50.95 158.68 -73.79
C GLN A 566 50.57 157.25 -73.34
N ARG A 567 51.48 156.36 -72.88
CA ARG A 567 52.77 156.52 -72.15
C ARG A 567 52.71 157.41 -70.89
N LYS A 568 51.64 158.17 -70.70
CA LYS A 568 51.39 158.93 -69.49
C LYS A 568 50.62 158.03 -68.53
N VAL A 569 51.38 157.41 -67.62
CA VAL A 569 51.01 157.32 -66.21
C VAL A 569 49.59 156.75 -65.99
N LYS A 570 49.36 155.43 -66.09
CA LYS A 570 50.18 154.26 -65.70
C LYS A 570 50.53 154.21 -64.20
N SER A 571 51.31 155.15 -63.67
CA SER A 571 51.74 155.16 -62.25
C SER A 571 50.66 155.59 -61.24
N LEU A 572 49.39 155.67 -61.64
CA LEU A 572 48.25 155.90 -60.73
C LEU A 572 47.48 154.61 -60.40
N LYS A 573 47.78 153.46 -61.05
CA LYS A 573 47.15 152.18 -60.75
C LYS A 573 47.87 151.37 -59.68
N GLU A 574 49.21 151.41 -59.70
CA GLU A 574 50.11 150.52 -58.96
C GLU A 574 50.03 150.67 -57.42
N GLN A 575 49.36 151.70 -56.88
CA GLN A 575 49.13 151.88 -55.44
C GLN A 575 47.85 151.22 -54.89
N LEU A 576 46.90 150.83 -55.75
CA LEU A 576 45.61 150.29 -55.31
C LEU A 576 45.70 148.80 -54.95
N GLU A 577 46.37 148.03 -55.81
CA GLU A 577 46.46 146.57 -55.81
C GLU A 577 47.10 145.98 -54.53
N SER A 578 47.84 146.80 -53.76
CA SER A 578 48.52 146.37 -52.53
C SER A 578 47.61 146.09 -51.33
N LYS A 579 46.33 146.52 -51.34
CA LYS A 579 45.43 146.33 -50.18
C LYS A 579 44.50 145.13 -50.28
N ASP A 580 44.12 144.71 -51.48
CA ASP A 580 43.18 143.59 -51.67
C ASP A 580 43.78 142.24 -51.24
N LEU A 581 45.08 142.04 -51.52
CA LEU A 581 45.83 140.81 -51.23
C LEU A 581 45.78 140.37 -49.74
N HIS A 582 45.59 141.31 -48.81
CA HIS A 582 45.56 141.00 -47.37
C HIS A 582 44.23 140.35 -46.92
N ILE A 583 43.13 140.61 -47.64
CA ILE A 583 41.79 140.13 -47.27
C ILE A 583 41.63 138.63 -47.61
N ASP A 584 42.15 138.18 -48.75
CA ASP A 584 42.03 136.79 -49.21
C ASP A 584 42.84 135.80 -48.35
N LEU A 585 43.93 136.25 -47.75
CA LEU A 585 44.78 135.43 -46.86
C LEU A 585 44.09 135.06 -45.55
N LEU A 586 43.16 135.89 -45.06
CA LEU A 586 42.36 135.59 -43.87
C LEU A 586 41.23 134.60 -44.19
N ARG A 587 40.57 134.75 -45.35
CA ARG A 587 39.49 133.86 -45.80
C ARG A 587 39.95 132.41 -45.96
N LYS A 588 41.14 132.19 -46.52
CA LYS A 588 41.72 130.84 -46.76
C LYS A 588 42.11 130.07 -45.49
N LYS A 589 42.20 130.72 -44.32
CA LYS A 589 42.48 130.04 -43.03
C LYS A 589 41.23 129.53 -42.32
N LEU A 590 40.04 130.03 -42.69
CA LEU A 590 38.78 129.65 -42.06
C LEU A 590 38.34 128.25 -42.52
N THR A 591 38.22 128.05 -43.84
CA THR A 591 37.74 126.80 -44.45
C THR A 591 38.59 125.59 -44.09
N ALA A 592 39.91 125.74 -44.02
CA ALA A 592 40.86 124.68 -43.69
C ALA A 592 40.74 124.12 -42.25
N LEU A 593 39.93 124.75 -41.38
CA LEU A 593 39.63 124.25 -40.03
C LEU A 593 38.30 123.48 -39.96
N GLU A 594 37.34 123.79 -40.84
CA GLU A 594 35.97 123.24 -40.81
C GLU A 594 35.91 121.79 -41.35
N GLU A 595 36.71 121.50 -42.38
CA GLU A 595 36.84 120.15 -42.97
C GLU A 595 37.40 119.12 -41.98
N ARG A 596 38.30 119.55 -41.08
CA ARG A 596 39.09 118.65 -40.22
C ARG A 596 38.32 118.08 -39.02
N VAL A 597 37.12 118.60 -38.75
CA VAL A 597 36.26 118.17 -37.63
C VAL A 597 35.33 117.02 -38.05
N HIS A 598 34.75 117.09 -39.25
CA HIS A 598 33.68 116.18 -39.69
C HIS A 598 34.14 114.72 -39.89
N GLY A 599 35.41 114.49 -40.22
CA GLY A 599 35.93 113.14 -40.54
C GLY A 599 35.99 112.13 -39.39
N ARG A 600 36.00 112.57 -38.11
CA ARG A 600 36.18 111.65 -36.97
C ARG A 600 34.93 110.86 -36.59
N VAL A 601 33.77 111.52 -36.57
CA VAL A 601 32.51 111.00 -35.99
C VAL A 601 31.94 109.80 -36.78
N SER A 602 32.34 109.63 -38.04
CA SER A 602 31.96 108.47 -38.86
C SER A 602 32.71 107.19 -38.49
N LEU A 603 34.00 107.30 -38.17
CA LEU A 603 34.86 106.14 -37.92
C LEU A 603 34.56 105.45 -36.58
N GLU A 604 34.26 106.21 -35.53
CA GLU A 604 34.01 105.68 -34.19
C GLU A 604 32.78 104.74 -34.15
N LYS A 605 31.69 105.09 -34.85
CA LYS A 605 30.46 104.29 -34.89
C LYS A 605 30.64 102.91 -35.54
N ASN A 606 31.49 102.82 -36.57
CA ASN A 606 31.73 101.55 -37.26
C ASN A 606 32.55 100.58 -36.39
N VAL A 607 33.45 101.10 -35.54
CA VAL A 607 34.24 100.29 -34.60
C VAL A 607 33.36 99.65 -33.52
N GLU A 608 32.34 100.35 -33.01
CA GLU A 608 31.42 99.78 -32.02
C GLU A 608 30.56 98.63 -32.58
N VAL A 609 30.10 98.76 -33.83
CA VAL A 609 29.28 97.72 -34.50
C VAL A 609 30.10 96.46 -34.78
N GLU A 610 31.32 96.59 -35.31
CA GLU A 610 32.25 95.46 -35.48
C GLU A 610 32.61 94.83 -34.13
N GLY A 611 32.89 95.63 -33.09
CA GLY A 611 33.17 95.14 -31.74
C GLY A 611 32.01 94.33 -31.15
N MET A 612 30.76 94.76 -31.37
CA MET A 612 29.57 94.02 -30.94
C MET A 612 29.32 92.74 -31.76
N ARG A 613 29.81 92.67 -33.00
CA ARG A 613 29.82 91.44 -33.81
C ARG A 613 30.87 90.45 -33.31
N GLY A 614 32.08 90.92 -33.02
CA GLY A 614 33.16 90.13 -32.39
C GLY A 614 32.70 89.47 -31.09
N ARG A 615 32.19 90.26 -30.14
CA ARG A 615 31.65 89.77 -28.85
C ARG A 615 30.49 88.79 -28.96
N LYS A 616 29.84 88.62 -30.12
CA LYS A 616 28.82 87.58 -30.35
C LYS A 616 29.46 86.28 -30.87
N LEU A 617 30.45 86.39 -31.77
CA LEU A 617 31.20 85.26 -32.29
C LEU A 617 32.06 84.59 -31.21
N GLU A 618 32.69 85.38 -30.32
CA GLU A 618 33.46 84.86 -29.18
C GLU A 618 32.60 83.97 -28.27
N ARG A 619 31.41 84.43 -27.88
CA ARG A 619 30.46 83.64 -27.06
C ARG A 619 29.94 82.38 -27.76
N LEU A 620 29.84 82.38 -29.09
CA LEU A 620 29.54 81.16 -29.86
C LEU A 620 30.72 80.19 -29.84
N VAL A 621 31.95 80.69 -29.99
CA VAL A 621 33.18 79.88 -29.89
C VAL A 621 33.36 79.29 -28.48
N GLU A 622 33.06 80.03 -27.42
CA GLU A 622 33.05 79.52 -26.04
C GLU A 622 31.99 78.43 -25.85
N LYS A 623 30.76 78.63 -26.34
CA LYS A 623 29.71 77.61 -26.30
C LYS A 623 30.11 76.32 -27.01
N TYR A 624 30.70 76.41 -28.20
CA TYR A 624 31.16 75.23 -28.94
C TYR A 624 32.39 74.57 -28.29
N LYS A 625 33.28 75.33 -27.65
CA LYS A 625 34.37 74.76 -26.83
C LYS A 625 33.82 73.95 -25.66
N LEU A 626 32.80 74.45 -24.95
CA LEU A 626 32.17 73.75 -23.83
C LEU A 626 31.51 72.45 -24.29
N GLN A 627 30.71 72.49 -25.36
CA GLN A 627 30.09 71.29 -25.95
C GLN A 627 31.14 70.26 -26.42
N LEU A 628 32.31 70.71 -26.90
CA LEU A 628 33.42 69.83 -27.27
C LEU A 628 34.11 69.21 -26.04
N THR A 629 34.19 69.90 -24.91
CA THR A 629 34.69 69.31 -23.65
C THR A 629 33.70 68.32 -23.06
N ASP A 630 32.41 68.62 -23.10
CA ASP A 630 31.35 67.75 -22.58
C ASP A 630 31.31 66.41 -23.35
N ALA A 631 31.31 66.47 -24.69
CA ALA A 631 31.36 65.28 -25.55
C ALA A 631 32.66 64.46 -25.37
N ARG A 632 33.80 65.11 -25.07
CA ARG A 632 35.05 64.40 -24.74
C ARG A 632 34.96 63.68 -23.39
N GLN A 633 34.35 64.32 -22.39
CA GLN A 633 34.13 63.71 -21.08
C GLN A 633 33.16 62.53 -21.18
N GLU A 634 32.10 62.64 -21.98
CA GLU A 634 31.17 61.55 -22.25
C GLU A 634 31.86 60.35 -22.92
N ILE A 635 32.68 60.58 -23.96
CA ILE A 635 33.52 59.54 -24.59
C ILE A 635 34.47 58.89 -23.58
N GLN A 636 35.03 59.65 -22.63
CA GLN A 636 35.90 59.10 -21.59
C GLN A 636 35.11 58.26 -20.57
N ASN A 637 33.91 58.70 -20.17
CA ASN A 637 33.01 57.96 -19.28
C ASN A 637 32.55 56.63 -19.93
N LEU A 638 32.17 56.66 -21.22
CA LEU A 638 31.79 55.47 -21.98
C LEU A 638 32.96 54.47 -22.11
N LYS A 639 34.20 54.94 -22.28
CA LYS A 639 35.40 54.08 -22.26
C LYS A 639 35.63 53.44 -20.89
N ALA A 640 35.41 54.16 -19.79
CA ALA A 640 35.51 53.61 -18.44
C ALA A 640 34.42 52.55 -18.17
N GLN A 641 33.18 52.78 -18.62
CA GLN A 641 32.10 51.79 -18.56
C GLN A 641 32.41 50.54 -19.39
N LEU A 642 32.99 50.71 -20.59
CA LEU A 642 33.40 49.59 -21.43
C LEU A 642 34.48 48.73 -20.76
N LEU A 643 35.49 49.35 -20.13
CA LEU A 643 36.51 48.65 -19.37
C LEU A 643 35.92 47.87 -18.19
N GLY A 644 35.07 48.51 -17.36
CA GLY A 644 34.36 47.82 -16.28
C GLY A 644 33.48 46.67 -16.77
N THR A 645 32.88 46.81 -17.95
CA THR A 645 32.11 45.72 -18.60
C THR A 645 33.03 44.55 -19.01
N THR A 646 34.25 44.82 -19.49
CA THR A 646 35.23 43.76 -19.77
C THR A 646 35.77 43.09 -18.51
N GLU A 647 35.98 43.82 -17.42
CA GLU A 647 36.38 43.25 -16.13
C GLU A 647 35.28 42.36 -15.52
N LEU A 648 34.02 42.80 -15.58
CA LEU A 648 32.88 41.97 -15.19
C LEU A 648 32.80 40.69 -16.04
N LYS A 649 32.97 40.80 -17.36
CA LYS A 649 33.00 39.63 -18.26
C LYS A 649 34.15 38.66 -17.94
N MET A 650 35.33 39.17 -17.56
CA MET A 650 36.44 38.34 -17.09
C MET A 650 36.05 37.56 -15.82
N ARG A 651 35.53 38.24 -14.80
CA ARG A 651 35.09 37.62 -13.54
C ARG A 651 33.98 36.59 -13.76
N THR A 652 33.00 36.85 -14.63
CA THR A 652 31.97 35.87 -14.98
C THR A 652 32.57 34.64 -15.67
N MET A 653 33.61 34.79 -16.50
CA MET A 653 34.31 33.68 -17.14
C MET A 653 35.19 32.88 -16.16
N GLU A 654 35.73 33.52 -15.13
CA GLU A 654 36.48 32.87 -14.04
C GLU A 654 35.52 32.08 -13.15
N GLN A 655 34.46 32.71 -12.63
CA GLN A 655 33.39 32.05 -11.87
C GLN A 655 32.76 30.87 -12.63
N ARG A 656 32.63 30.98 -13.97
CA ARG A 656 32.14 29.88 -14.80
C ARG A 656 33.07 28.67 -14.80
N LYS A 657 34.40 28.87 -14.78
CA LYS A 657 35.37 27.78 -14.63
C LYS A 657 35.30 27.16 -13.23
N ASP A 658 35.23 27.99 -12.19
CA ASP A 658 35.12 27.51 -10.81
C ASP A 658 33.87 26.62 -10.63
N VAL A 659 32.75 27.01 -11.24
CA VAL A 659 31.51 26.21 -11.28
C VAL A 659 31.69 24.92 -12.11
N GLU A 660 32.41 24.94 -13.23
CA GLU A 660 32.70 23.73 -14.01
C GLU A 660 33.63 22.75 -13.26
N GLU A 661 34.62 23.25 -12.52
CA GLU A 661 35.49 22.43 -11.67
C GLU A 661 34.76 21.85 -10.45
N LEU A 662 33.94 22.66 -9.77
CA LEU A 662 33.06 22.20 -8.69
C LEU A 662 32.05 21.16 -9.18
N ALA A 663 31.47 21.33 -10.37
CA ALA A 663 30.57 20.35 -10.96
C ALA A 663 31.27 19.00 -11.22
N ARG A 664 32.54 19.02 -11.70
CA ARG A 664 33.35 17.80 -11.85
C ARG A 664 33.63 17.13 -10.51
N GLN A 665 34.01 17.89 -9.48
CA GLN A 665 34.24 17.35 -8.13
C GLN A 665 32.96 16.73 -7.54
N VAL A 666 31.79 17.36 -7.74
CA VAL A 666 30.50 16.79 -7.33
C VAL A 666 30.19 15.49 -8.06
N GLN A 667 30.46 15.40 -9.38
CA GLN A 667 30.28 14.15 -10.14
C GLN A 667 31.18 13.02 -9.61
N GLU A 668 32.45 13.31 -9.33
CA GLU A 668 33.41 12.35 -8.78
C GLU A 668 32.98 11.86 -7.39
N LEU A 669 32.57 12.77 -6.50
CA LEU A 669 32.02 12.42 -5.18
C LEU A 669 30.71 11.64 -5.28
N GLU A 670 29.84 11.91 -6.24
CA GLU A 670 28.64 11.09 -6.47
C GLU A 670 28.99 9.68 -6.96
N GLU A 671 30.02 9.52 -7.81
CA GLU A 671 30.49 8.20 -8.19
C GLU A 671 31.07 7.42 -7.01
N GLU A 672 31.84 8.06 -6.13
CA GLU A 672 32.30 7.43 -4.89
C GLU A 672 31.13 7.08 -3.98
N ARG A 673 30.14 7.96 -3.81
CA ARG A 673 28.89 7.67 -3.08
C ARG A 673 28.17 6.44 -3.67
N ARG A 674 28.09 6.31 -5.00
CA ARG A 674 27.51 5.14 -5.69
C ARG A 674 28.34 3.87 -5.43
N LYS A 675 29.68 3.95 -5.49
CA LYS A 675 30.60 2.83 -5.21
C LYS A 675 30.48 2.36 -3.75
N GLN A 676 30.46 3.30 -2.79
CA GLN A 676 30.29 3.03 -1.36
C GLN A 676 28.90 2.47 -1.03
N ALA A 677 27.82 3.03 -1.61
CA ALA A 677 26.46 2.54 -1.38
C ALA A 677 26.27 1.08 -1.81
N ARG A 678 26.86 0.68 -2.96
CA ARG A 678 26.89 -0.74 -3.40
C ARG A 678 27.62 -1.63 -2.39
N LYS A 679 28.76 -1.19 -1.87
CA LYS A 679 29.52 -1.93 -0.85
C LYS A 679 28.75 -2.06 0.48
N ILE A 680 28.05 -1.01 0.90
CA ILE A 680 27.18 -1.03 2.09
C ILE A 680 26.00 -1.98 1.89
N ALA A 681 25.37 -2.00 0.71
CA ALA A 681 24.28 -2.92 0.41
C ALA A 681 24.73 -4.39 0.51
N HIS A 682 25.86 -4.73 -0.11
CA HIS A 682 26.42 -6.08 -0.05
C HIS A 682 26.87 -6.48 1.37
N LEU A 683 27.43 -5.56 2.16
CA LEU A 683 27.74 -5.82 3.57
C LEU A 683 26.47 -6.05 4.41
N LYS A 684 25.38 -5.30 4.17
CA LYS A 684 24.09 -5.54 4.84
C LYS A 684 23.49 -6.90 4.48
N GLU A 685 23.58 -7.31 3.22
CA GLU A 685 23.17 -8.64 2.75
C GLU A 685 23.98 -9.75 3.43
N SER A 686 25.31 -9.61 3.47
CA SER A 686 26.20 -10.56 4.17
C SER A 686 25.95 -10.63 5.68
N VAL A 687 25.56 -9.52 6.32
CA VAL A 687 25.18 -9.51 7.74
C VAL A 687 23.82 -10.17 7.95
N ALA A 688 22.82 -9.89 7.10
CA ALA A 688 21.50 -10.52 7.21
C ALA A 688 21.54 -12.05 7.06
N VAL A 689 22.41 -12.58 6.20
CA VAL A 689 22.65 -14.02 6.04
C VAL A 689 23.41 -14.62 7.25
N ALA A 690 24.32 -13.86 7.86
CA ALA A 690 24.99 -14.27 9.09
C ALA A 690 24.02 -14.30 10.29
N ASP A 691 23.17 -13.26 10.41
CA ASP A 691 22.16 -13.14 11.45
C ASP A 691 21.10 -14.25 11.34
N SER A 692 20.59 -14.54 10.13
CA SER A 692 19.63 -15.64 9.94
C SER A 692 20.24 -16.99 10.31
N SER A 693 21.48 -17.26 9.88
CA SER A 693 22.18 -18.49 10.25
C SER A 693 22.51 -18.57 11.75
N SER A 694 22.71 -17.42 12.41
CA SER A 694 22.89 -17.37 13.87
C SER A 694 21.56 -17.61 14.60
N GLN A 695 20.45 -17.08 14.09
CA GLN A 695 19.13 -17.26 14.68
C GLN A 695 18.62 -18.70 14.51
N GLU A 696 18.86 -19.33 13.37
CA GLU A 696 18.63 -20.78 13.17
C GLU A 696 19.40 -21.62 14.20
N LYS A 697 20.70 -21.34 14.39
CA LYS A 697 21.53 -22.03 15.39
C LYS A 697 21.03 -21.81 16.81
N ASN A 698 20.58 -20.60 17.15
CA ASN A 698 20.00 -20.30 18.45
C ASN A 698 18.69 -21.08 18.67
N VAL A 699 17.78 -21.13 17.69
CA VAL A 699 16.54 -21.93 17.77
C VAL A 699 16.84 -23.41 17.92
N VAL A 700 17.83 -23.96 17.21
CA VAL A 700 18.28 -25.35 17.38
C VAL A 700 18.84 -25.59 18.80
N ALA A 701 19.63 -24.65 19.33
CA ALA A 701 20.19 -24.73 20.68
C ALA A 701 19.10 -24.61 21.77
N GLU A 702 18.13 -23.70 21.62
CA GLU A 702 16.99 -23.57 22.54
C GLU A 702 16.11 -24.81 22.54
N ASN A 703 15.81 -25.37 21.35
CA ASN A 703 15.08 -26.64 21.24
C ASN A 703 15.83 -27.81 21.92
N ALA A 704 17.15 -27.90 21.74
CA ALA A 704 17.97 -28.91 22.41
C ALA A 704 18.00 -28.72 23.94
N VAL A 705 18.15 -27.49 24.41
CA VAL A 705 18.08 -27.16 25.85
C VAL A 705 16.69 -27.45 26.43
N GLN A 706 15.62 -27.20 25.68
CA GLN A 706 14.24 -27.50 26.10
C GLN A 706 13.97 -29.02 26.15
N ALA A 707 14.48 -29.79 25.17
CA ALA A 707 14.43 -31.24 25.18
C ALA A 707 15.17 -31.82 26.40
N LEU A 708 16.44 -31.47 26.59
CA LEU A 708 17.26 -31.89 27.74
C LEU A 708 16.66 -31.43 29.09
N SER A 709 16.04 -30.25 29.14
CA SER A 709 15.30 -29.78 30.32
C SER A 709 14.02 -30.57 30.58
N SER A 710 13.38 -31.14 29.55
CA SER A 710 12.22 -32.02 29.72
C SER A 710 12.65 -33.41 30.20
N GLU A 711 13.74 -33.96 29.66
CA GLU A 711 14.34 -35.23 30.09
C GLU A 711 14.88 -35.14 31.53
N LEU A 712 15.50 -34.02 31.90
CA LEU A 712 15.94 -33.77 33.28
C LEU A 712 14.78 -33.70 34.27
N ARG A 713 13.60 -33.20 33.83
CA ARG A 713 12.37 -33.21 34.65
C ARG A 713 11.76 -34.61 34.74
N THR A 714 11.67 -35.37 33.66
CA THR A 714 11.09 -36.73 33.71
C THR A 714 11.98 -37.70 34.51
N THR A 715 13.30 -37.65 34.31
CA THR A 715 14.27 -38.44 35.11
C THR A 715 14.26 -38.04 36.59
N LYS A 716 14.20 -36.74 36.91
CA LYS A 716 14.04 -36.28 38.30
C LYS A 716 12.73 -36.78 38.93
N ASN A 717 11.61 -36.68 38.21
CA ASN A 717 10.31 -37.16 38.71
C ASN A 717 10.32 -38.70 38.92
N ALA A 718 10.98 -39.44 38.02
CA ALA A 718 11.16 -40.89 38.17
C ALA A 718 12.05 -41.22 39.39
N LEU A 719 13.13 -40.48 39.62
CA LEU A 719 14.00 -40.63 40.79
C LEU A 719 13.27 -40.31 42.10
N GLU A 720 12.44 -39.27 42.14
CA GLU A 720 11.59 -38.94 43.29
C GLU A 720 10.54 -40.03 43.56
N ALA A 721 9.95 -40.61 42.52
CA ALA A 721 9.02 -41.74 42.63
C ALA A 721 9.72 -43.03 43.13
N ILE A 722 10.94 -43.33 42.64
CA ILE A 722 11.77 -44.43 43.11
C ILE A 722 12.13 -44.24 44.59
N LYS A 723 12.62 -43.05 44.98
CA LYS A 723 12.96 -42.70 46.36
C LYS A 723 11.75 -42.80 47.31
N TYR A 724 10.56 -42.42 46.85
CA TYR A 724 9.33 -42.60 47.63
C TYR A 724 8.96 -44.08 47.80
N ARG A 725 9.07 -44.89 46.74
CA ARG A 725 8.84 -46.35 46.78
C ARG A 725 9.87 -47.07 47.66
N GLU A 726 11.13 -46.70 47.56
CA GLU A 726 12.23 -47.18 48.41
C GLU A 726 11.92 -46.88 49.88
N LYS A 727 11.55 -45.64 50.21
CA LYS A 727 11.11 -45.28 51.57
C LYS A 727 9.94 -46.15 52.02
N GLN A 728 8.91 -46.35 51.20
CA GLN A 728 7.77 -47.20 51.56
C GLN A 728 8.18 -48.66 51.84
N LEU A 729 9.15 -49.20 51.11
CA LEU A 729 9.69 -50.54 51.34
C LEU A 729 10.54 -50.61 52.62
N LEU A 730 11.34 -49.58 52.91
CA LEU A 730 12.10 -49.48 54.17
C LEU A 730 11.18 -49.31 55.39
N ASP A 731 10.16 -48.45 55.30
CA ASP A 731 9.14 -48.25 56.32
C ASP A 731 8.37 -49.58 56.57
N PHE A 732 7.98 -50.29 55.52
CA PHE A 732 7.34 -51.61 55.61
C PHE A 732 8.27 -52.66 56.26
N ARG A 733 9.53 -52.75 55.82
CA ARG A 733 10.55 -53.63 56.41
C ARG A 733 10.77 -53.33 57.90
N GLY A 734 10.77 -52.07 58.30
CA GLY A 734 10.85 -51.65 59.71
C GLY A 734 9.59 -51.95 60.53
N VAL A 735 8.39 -51.98 59.92
CA VAL A 735 7.16 -52.46 60.58
C VAL A 735 7.20 -53.98 60.76
N VAL A 736 7.55 -54.74 59.71
CA VAL A 736 7.65 -56.20 59.76
C VAL A 736 8.70 -56.65 60.77
N SER A 737 9.87 -56.00 60.80
CA SER A 737 10.94 -56.33 61.76
C SER A 737 10.48 -56.14 63.22
N ARG A 738 9.79 -55.03 63.53
CA ARG A 738 9.19 -54.80 64.86
C ARG A 738 8.14 -55.86 65.21
N MET A 739 7.28 -56.25 64.25
CA MET A 739 6.27 -57.31 64.46
C MET A 739 6.88 -58.70 64.72
N LEU A 740 8.14 -58.93 64.32
CA LEU A 740 8.86 -60.20 64.54
C LEU A 740 9.80 -60.17 65.75
N GLY A 741 9.77 -59.10 66.56
CA GLY A 741 10.68 -58.92 67.69
C GLY A 741 12.16 -58.84 67.27
N LEU A 742 12.45 -58.26 66.11
CA LEU A 742 13.80 -57.93 65.64
C LEU A 742 14.08 -56.46 66.01
N ASP A 743 15.25 -56.17 66.59
CA ASP A 743 15.58 -54.81 67.02
C ASP A 743 15.96 -53.91 65.83
N VAL A 744 15.07 -53.00 65.50
CA VAL A 744 15.21 -52.06 64.38
C VAL A 744 16.18 -50.91 64.67
N ASN A 745 16.68 -50.79 65.92
CA ASN A 745 17.77 -49.86 66.24
C ASN A 745 19.14 -50.40 65.83
N THR A 746 19.28 -51.72 65.59
CA THR A 746 20.50 -52.30 65.03
C THR A 746 20.59 -52.05 63.52
N LEU A 747 21.76 -51.62 63.05
CA LEU A 747 21.94 -51.20 61.67
C LEU A 747 21.82 -52.39 60.72
N ALA A 748 20.72 -52.43 59.97
CA ALA A 748 20.41 -53.40 58.93
C ALA A 748 20.31 -54.87 59.38
N VAL A 749 19.23 -55.20 60.10
CA VAL A 749 18.72 -56.58 60.24
C VAL A 749 18.68 -57.28 58.87
N PRO A 750 19.42 -58.38 58.63
CA PRO A 750 19.46 -59.03 57.33
C PRO A 750 18.09 -59.61 56.91
N ASP A 751 17.74 -59.48 55.64
CA ASP A 751 16.41 -59.90 55.15
C ASP A 751 16.19 -61.42 55.30
N TYR A 752 17.27 -62.23 55.30
CA TYR A 752 17.18 -63.67 55.57
C TYR A 752 16.71 -63.98 57.00
N GLU A 753 17.01 -63.13 57.99
CA GLU A 753 16.52 -63.31 59.36
C GLU A 753 15.02 -63.00 59.48
N ILE A 754 14.58 -61.93 58.80
CA ILE A 754 13.17 -61.53 58.69
C ILE A 754 12.37 -62.67 58.05
N ILE A 755 12.85 -63.21 56.92
CA ILE A 755 12.25 -64.34 56.21
C ILE A 755 12.25 -65.60 57.09
N THR A 756 13.36 -65.94 57.74
CA THR A 756 13.46 -67.13 58.61
C THR A 756 12.52 -67.06 59.81
N ARG A 757 12.31 -65.88 60.42
CA ARG A 757 11.32 -65.71 61.50
C ARG A 757 9.88 -65.79 60.96
N LEU A 758 9.57 -65.18 59.80
CA LEU A 758 8.26 -65.31 59.16
C LEU A 758 7.94 -66.76 58.82
N GLU A 759 8.88 -67.50 58.24
CA GLU A 759 8.70 -68.92 57.95
C GLU A 759 8.40 -69.74 59.20
N LYS A 760 9.16 -69.53 60.29
CA LYS A 760 8.92 -70.23 61.57
C LYS A 760 7.53 -69.91 62.12
N LEU A 761 7.08 -68.66 62.01
CA LEU A 761 5.76 -68.23 62.48
C LEU A 761 4.63 -68.78 61.58
N ILE A 762 4.82 -68.85 60.26
CA ILE A 762 3.88 -69.47 59.31
C ILE A 762 3.81 -70.99 59.50
N LYS A 763 4.94 -71.65 59.78
CA LYS A 763 5.02 -73.09 60.07
C LYS A 763 4.35 -73.42 61.41
N ALA A 764 4.58 -72.61 62.45
CA ALA A 764 3.87 -72.72 63.73
C ALA A 764 2.35 -72.50 63.56
N HIS A 765 1.93 -71.48 62.79
CA HIS A 765 0.51 -71.24 62.50
C HIS A 765 -0.12 -72.41 61.73
N HIS A 766 0.59 -73.02 60.77
CA HIS A 766 0.12 -74.23 60.10
C HIS A 766 -0.05 -75.40 61.07
N GLN A 767 0.93 -75.62 61.96
CA GLN A 767 0.84 -76.67 62.98
C GLN A 767 -0.36 -76.44 63.92
N THR A 768 -0.55 -75.22 64.43
CA THR A 768 -1.72 -74.90 65.28
C THR A 768 -3.04 -75.05 64.51
N ALA A 769 -3.10 -74.63 63.24
CA ALA A 769 -4.30 -74.77 62.42
C ALA A 769 -4.64 -76.24 62.15
N PHE A 770 -3.64 -77.09 61.93
CA PHE A 770 -3.81 -78.53 61.76
C PHE A 770 -4.34 -79.18 63.06
N THR A 771 -3.79 -78.79 64.22
CA THR A 771 -4.31 -79.27 65.52
C THR A 771 -5.70 -78.75 65.87
N THR A 772 -6.10 -77.55 65.42
CA THR A 772 -7.47 -77.07 65.63
C THR A 772 -8.47 -77.79 64.72
N MET A 773 -8.11 -78.08 63.46
CA MET A 773 -8.99 -78.86 62.57
C MET A 773 -9.20 -80.29 63.09
N GLY A 774 -8.14 -80.94 63.59
CA GLY A 774 -8.27 -82.25 64.25
C GLY A 774 -9.03 -82.25 65.60
N LEU A 775 -9.30 -81.06 66.17
CA LEU A 775 -10.18 -80.90 67.34
C LEU A 775 -11.62 -80.52 66.94
N GLU A 776 -11.82 -79.75 65.87
CA GLU A 776 -13.14 -79.50 65.29
C GLU A 776 -13.74 -80.81 64.73
N GLU A 777 -12.94 -81.64 64.06
CA GLU A 777 -13.34 -82.97 63.55
C GLU A 777 -13.73 -83.93 64.68
N ALA A 778 -13.01 -83.91 65.81
CA ALA A 778 -13.31 -84.72 66.99
C ALA A 778 -14.50 -84.19 67.84
N LEU A 779 -15.00 -82.98 67.57
CA LEU A 779 -16.19 -82.40 68.21
C LEU A 779 -17.46 -82.55 67.36
N ALA A 780 -17.33 -82.75 66.05
CA ALA A 780 -18.47 -82.90 65.14
C ALA A 780 -19.26 -84.20 65.37
N ASP A 781 -18.58 -85.31 65.71
CA ASP A 781 -19.19 -86.63 65.97
C ASP A 781 -20.05 -86.69 67.25
N ALA A 782 -20.12 -85.62 68.04
CA ALA A 782 -20.72 -85.61 69.37
C ALA A 782 -22.03 -84.78 69.50
N SER A 783 -22.52 -84.14 68.43
CA SER A 783 -23.64 -83.19 68.50
C SER A 783 -24.70 -83.30 67.39
N ASP A 784 -24.99 -84.52 66.91
CA ASP A 784 -26.12 -84.74 66.00
C ASP A 784 -27.46 -84.77 66.76
N GLY A 785 -28.02 -83.59 67.03
CA GLY A 785 -29.36 -83.46 67.61
C GLY A 785 -29.75 -82.06 68.12
N ILE A 786 -31.04 -81.74 67.91
CA ILE A 786 -31.83 -80.63 68.51
C ILE A 786 -31.69 -79.24 67.83
N SER A 787 -32.67 -79.00 66.95
CA SER A 787 -33.50 -77.79 66.76
C SER A 787 -32.92 -76.36 66.68
N GLU A 788 -33.30 -75.71 65.57
CA GLU A 788 -33.87 -74.34 65.45
C GLU A 788 -33.99 -73.49 66.73
N LEU A 789 -33.41 -72.28 66.72
CA LEU A 789 -34.20 -71.02 66.68
C LEU A 789 -33.34 -69.76 66.40
N GLU A 790 -34.04 -68.64 66.23
CA GLU A 790 -33.62 -67.40 65.54
C GLU A 790 -32.63 -66.44 66.25
N VAL A 791 -32.00 -65.59 65.41
CA VAL A 791 -31.75 -64.14 65.56
C VAL A 791 -30.45 -63.58 66.20
N SER A 792 -29.94 -62.52 65.55
CA SER A 792 -28.88 -61.54 65.90
C SER A 792 -27.39 -61.88 65.66
N ASP A 793 -26.80 -61.14 64.71
CA ASP A 793 -25.49 -60.41 64.68
C ASP A 793 -24.32 -60.76 65.65
N PRO A 794 -23.03 -60.44 65.31
CA PRO A 794 -22.45 -60.03 64.02
C PRO A 794 -21.01 -60.61 63.74
N VAL A 795 -20.28 -60.05 62.75
CA VAL A 795 -18.78 -60.02 62.64
C VAL A 795 -17.99 -61.28 62.17
N VAL A 796 -17.61 -61.26 60.88
CA VAL A 796 -16.28 -61.60 60.28
C VAL A 796 -15.70 -63.04 60.29
N ARG A 797 -15.66 -63.64 59.08
CA ARG A 797 -14.49 -64.27 58.38
C ARG A 797 -14.71 -64.00 56.87
N ARG A 798 -13.88 -63.32 56.06
CA ARG A 798 -12.46 -63.50 55.63
C ARG A 798 -12.21 -64.92 55.07
N SER A 799 -11.65 -65.14 53.87
CA SER A 799 -10.82 -64.28 52.97
C SER A 799 -11.13 -64.53 51.47
N ARG A 800 -10.75 -63.66 50.53
CA ARG A 800 -9.43 -63.65 49.83
C ARG A 800 -9.19 -62.33 49.05
N GLU A 801 -8.00 -62.17 48.48
CA GLU A 801 -7.51 -61.16 47.49
C GLU A 801 -8.17 -59.75 47.48
N ARG A 802 -7.50 -58.67 47.89
CA ARG A 802 -6.43 -57.94 47.17
C ARG A 802 -6.80 -57.53 45.72
N SER A 803 -6.62 -56.30 45.25
CA SER A 803 -6.28 -55.01 45.89
C SER A 803 -6.45 -53.84 44.89
N ARG A 804 -7.16 -52.77 45.31
CA ARG A 804 -6.89 -51.32 45.10
C ARG A 804 -6.25 -50.81 43.77
N HIS A 805 -6.65 -49.66 43.21
CA HIS A 805 -7.16 -48.44 43.86
C HIS A 805 -8.19 -47.66 43.01
N ARG A 806 -8.92 -46.76 43.68
CA ARG A 806 -9.88 -45.80 43.13
C ARG A 806 -9.50 -44.41 43.64
N VAL A 807 -9.38 -43.41 42.77
CA VAL A 807 -9.24 -41.99 43.17
C VAL A 807 -10.17 -41.15 42.29
N ALA A 808 -11.21 -40.58 42.88
CA ALA A 808 -12.05 -39.59 42.22
C ALA A 808 -11.45 -38.19 42.36
N ARG A 809 -11.62 -37.33 41.35
CA ARG A 809 -11.38 -35.89 41.45
C ARG A 809 -12.72 -35.17 41.49
N MET A 810 -12.96 -34.38 42.53
CA MET A 810 -14.05 -33.40 42.57
C MET A 810 -13.52 -32.02 42.96
N ARG A 811 -14.24 -30.97 42.56
CA ARG A 811 -13.78 -29.57 42.56
C ARG A 811 -13.83 -28.94 43.96
N VAL A 812 -12.89 -28.04 44.25
CA VAL A 812 -13.03 -26.98 45.27
C VAL A 812 -12.55 -25.65 44.68
N ARG A 813 -13.28 -24.56 44.98
CA ARG A 813 -12.95 -23.17 44.63
C ARG A 813 -11.93 -22.58 45.62
N ALA A 814 -11.16 -21.55 45.24
CA ALA A 814 -11.54 -20.15 45.55
C ALA A 814 -10.41 -19.10 45.46
N ARG A 815 -10.87 -17.85 45.39
CA ARG A 815 -10.20 -16.57 45.70
C ARG A 815 -9.31 -15.95 44.61
N SER A 816 -9.11 -14.64 44.80
CA SER A 816 -8.83 -13.62 43.80
C SER A 816 -7.87 -12.59 44.37
N MET A 817 -7.04 -11.97 43.52
CA MET A 817 -6.58 -10.60 43.69
C MET A 817 -6.44 -9.93 42.31
N SER A 818 -6.88 -8.68 42.21
CA SER A 818 -6.35 -7.73 41.23
C SER A 818 -5.21 -6.92 41.89
N PRO A 819 -4.39 -6.22 41.10
CA PRO A 819 -4.56 -4.76 41.07
C PRO A 819 -4.48 -4.18 39.64
N THR A 820 -4.40 -2.85 39.53
CA THR A 820 -4.57 -2.08 38.28
C THR A 820 -3.42 -1.08 38.04
N LYS A 821 -3.39 -0.54 36.80
CA LYS A 821 -2.79 0.74 36.34
C LYS A 821 -1.29 0.79 35.96
N ARG A 822 -1.09 1.43 34.79
CA ARG A 822 -0.02 2.37 34.37
C ARG A 822 1.44 1.92 34.44
N ASP A 823 2.11 1.96 33.29
CA ASP A 823 2.77 3.21 32.85
C ASP A 823 2.50 3.44 31.33
N THR A 824 2.58 4.60 30.66
CA THR A 824 3.23 5.94 30.79
C THR A 824 4.70 6.08 30.38
N ARG A 825 4.93 7.04 29.45
CA ARG A 825 6.20 7.37 28.77
C ARG A 825 7.36 7.67 29.72
N VAL A 826 8.57 7.24 29.35
CA VAL A 826 9.84 7.92 29.70
C VAL A 826 10.78 7.86 28.49
N TYR A 827 11.27 9.03 28.06
CA TYR A 827 12.36 9.34 27.10
C TYR A 827 12.71 8.29 26.03
#